data_AF-A0A2U1YRY0-F1
#
_entry.id   AF-A0A2U1YRY0-F1
#
_cell.length_a   1.000
_cell.length_b   1.000
_cell.length_c   1.000
_cell.angle_alpha   90.00
_cell.angle_beta   90.00
_cell.angle_gamma   90.00
#
_symmetry.space_group_name_H-M   'P 1'
#
loop_
_entity.id
_entity.type
_entity.pdbx_description
1 polymer ?
#
loop_
_entity_poly.entity_id
_entity_poly.type
_entity_poly.pdbx_seq_one_letter_code
_entity_poly.pdbx_strand_id
1 'polypeptide(L)'
;MSAGAERGLWLSVTVRFLHGRFHGQGDQGRREWPPSPARLFQALVAAAAALPEEEKPGAAQALLWLEGLPAPTIEAPPVLSGNAYALAVPNNDGDLPATAWAKGQQPKDQQKPEALRTLKPVRASLVEDAPVVYRWAMDPADAEPANAIAALARSVTALGWGVDAVAADGAVVDDPPDCRALWMPGAGSVPLRVPAPGFLRALDERHAAFQSRLDRRGRAMSSPPPVTGFAIMPYAAPGEAKGVPWLAYRLTDGGDGFVMVPEAKLPRLIDVVRERLKRVLGEIPSALVTLCPLPSLGHRHADGAVRRLLAVLPPDAGGRKLEELDFALDCALLEVDGRSLVLARDEPEDSPFLGASIAPEGGSPATGLLWRSVVALRPGVGKATLGTIEAAVLRAASAAGISPDRITDFRASRPAPWPHRPAAGAGALHVELELDATHVGPLVLPSPHVVGEGGLPALMATAPLPTMARFVLAGRDRPPVEDTALVTGRFRQAALAMWGHRPGLVPPTLSGHDAAGRPLADPTHSHAFWLAEDYDGDGRIDHLVAYARHGFPAPVRAALDRLTRLWLADGREWRVALEGFGGPADFPDCGLCGWGRDWASLTPWYAPWHAKRRLDAEAMIRKELVLRGLIRADQADAVRVKPHDARAVPAAGHTVARFHRRRTRVGAPGQWLRIMLPVALNGPLALGADCHFGLGLFGPEDAAKE
;
A
#
# COMPACT_ATOMS: atom_id res chain seq x y z
N MET A 1 -25.89 -42.83 11.96
CA MET A 1 -27.11 -42.02 11.76
C MET A 1 -26.67 -40.57 11.70
N SER A 2 -26.56 -40.02 10.49
CA SER A 2 -26.21 -38.61 10.26
C SER A 2 -27.40 -37.78 10.73
N ALA A 3 -27.18 -36.93 11.74
CA ALA A 3 -28.09 -35.86 12.07
C ALA A 3 -28.19 -34.97 10.81
N GLY A 4 -29.40 -34.83 10.27
CA GLY A 4 -29.65 -33.95 9.13
C GLY A 4 -29.25 -32.53 9.52
N ALA A 5 -28.32 -31.94 8.77
CA ALA A 5 -28.09 -30.51 8.84
C ALA A 5 -29.41 -29.83 8.46
N GLU A 6 -29.99 -29.08 9.39
CA GLU A 6 -31.13 -28.22 9.11
C GLU A 6 -30.73 -27.30 7.95
N ARG A 7 -31.46 -27.39 6.83
CA ARG A 7 -31.20 -26.56 5.65
C ARG A 7 -31.54 -25.12 6.00
N GLY A 8 -30.55 -24.24 5.99
CA GLY A 8 -30.75 -22.80 6.19
C GLY A 8 -31.37 -22.15 4.96
N LEU A 9 -32.34 -21.25 5.17
CA LEU A 9 -32.95 -20.43 4.12
C LEU A 9 -32.14 -19.12 3.97
N TRP A 10 -31.93 -18.67 2.75
CA TRP A 10 -31.09 -17.50 2.46
C TRP A 10 -31.78 -16.51 1.53
N LEU A 11 -31.63 -15.22 1.83
CA LEU A 11 -31.90 -14.15 0.88
C LEU A 11 -30.62 -13.87 0.08
N SER A 12 -30.71 -13.91 -1.24
CA SER A 12 -29.60 -13.62 -2.16
C SER A 12 -29.96 -12.45 -3.08
N VAL A 13 -29.10 -11.43 -3.12
CA VAL A 13 -29.20 -10.32 -4.07
C VAL A 13 -27.97 -10.33 -4.97
N THR A 14 -28.19 -10.55 -6.26
CA THR A 14 -27.16 -10.67 -7.31
C THR A 14 -27.11 -9.39 -8.11
N VAL A 15 -25.93 -8.83 -8.33
CA VAL A 15 -25.71 -7.57 -9.05
C VAL A 15 -24.64 -7.75 -10.12
N ARG A 16 -24.94 -7.41 -11.37
CA ARG A 16 -23.99 -7.44 -12.49
C ARG A 16 -23.73 -6.03 -13.01
N PHE A 17 -22.46 -5.64 -13.08
CA PHE A 17 -22.03 -4.35 -13.65
C PHE A 17 -22.05 -4.41 -15.18
N LEU A 18 -22.89 -3.60 -15.81
CA LEU A 18 -23.11 -3.65 -17.27
C LEU A 18 -21.92 -3.13 -18.08
N HIS A 19 -21.09 -2.28 -17.47
CA HIS A 19 -19.91 -1.69 -18.11
C HIS A 19 -18.58 -2.27 -17.60
N GLY A 20 -18.63 -3.32 -16.77
CA GLY A 20 -17.42 -3.90 -16.14
C GLY A 20 -16.62 -2.88 -15.31
N ARG A 21 -17.28 -1.86 -14.77
CA ARG A 21 -16.66 -0.74 -14.06
C ARG A 21 -17.47 -0.37 -12.83
N PHE A 22 -16.76 -0.02 -11.76
CA PHE A 22 -17.33 0.46 -10.51
C PHE A 22 -16.50 1.63 -9.94
N HIS A 23 -17.14 2.73 -9.58
CA HIS A 23 -16.49 3.97 -9.14
C HIS A 23 -16.68 4.29 -7.65
N GLY A 24 -17.29 3.39 -6.87
CA GLY A 24 -17.57 3.64 -5.46
C GLY A 24 -16.31 3.87 -4.61
N GLN A 25 -16.39 4.88 -3.75
CA GLN A 25 -15.33 5.30 -2.84
C GLN A 25 -15.81 5.28 -1.38
N GLY A 26 -14.96 4.83 -0.47
CA GLY A 26 -15.10 5.00 0.95
C GLY A 26 -14.61 6.38 1.40
N ASP A 27 -14.26 6.49 2.67
CA ASP A 27 -13.72 7.73 3.22
C ASP A 27 -12.35 8.07 2.63
N GLN A 28 -12.01 9.36 2.63
CA GLN A 28 -10.76 9.90 2.08
C GLN A 28 -10.48 9.54 0.62
N GLY A 29 -11.52 9.18 -0.15
CA GLY A 29 -11.37 8.83 -1.58
C GLY A 29 -10.78 7.44 -1.82
N ARG A 30 -10.64 6.60 -0.79
CA ARG A 30 -10.23 5.20 -0.94
C ARG A 30 -11.27 4.44 -1.76
N ARG A 31 -10.84 3.52 -2.62
CA ARG A 31 -11.76 2.64 -3.37
C ARG A 31 -12.46 1.70 -2.40
N GLU A 32 -13.76 1.50 -2.61
CA GLU A 32 -14.57 0.61 -1.77
C GLU A 32 -14.94 -0.65 -2.56
N TRP A 33 -14.09 -1.67 -2.55
CA TRP A 33 -14.41 -2.98 -3.14
C TRP A 33 -14.41 -4.08 -2.08
N PRO A 34 -15.41 -4.99 -2.06
CA PRO A 34 -16.63 -4.97 -2.88
C PRO A 34 -17.55 -3.79 -2.54
N PRO A 35 -18.56 -3.45 -3.39
CA PRO A 35 -19.49 -2.38 -3.06
C PRO A 35 -20.16 -2.68 -1.72
N SER A 36 -20.15 -1.72 -0.79
CA SER A 36 -20.58 -1.98 0.58
C SER A 36 -22.08 -2.33 0.69
N PRO A 37 -22.50 -3.14 1.68
CA PRO A 37 -23.92 -3.43 1.91
C PRO A 37 -24.77 -2.17 2.10
N ALA A 38 -24.23 -1.10 2.68
CA ALA A 38 -24.92 0.17 2.80
C ALA A 38 -25.20 0.82 1.43
N ARG A 39 -24.31 0.66 0.43
CA ARG A 39 -24.58 1.12 -0.94
C ARG A 39 -25.68 0.32 -1.61
N LEU A 40 -25.69 -0.99 -1.42
CA LEU A 40 -26.78 -1.82 -1.94
C LEU A 40 -28.11 -1.42 -1.29
N PHE A 41 -28.12 -1.20 0.03
CA PHE A 41 -29.30 -0.72 0.74
C PHE A 41 -29.80 0.61 0.19
N GLN A 42 -28.91 1.59 -0.02
CA GLN A 42 -29.26 2.86 -0.66
C GLN A 42 -29.83 2.68 -2.07
N ALA A 43 -29.29 1.74 -2.84
CA ALA A 43 -29.77 1.43 -4.18
C ALA A 43 -31.18 0.80 -4.15
N LEU A 44 -31.45 -0.07 -3.18
CA LEU A 44 -32.80 -0.63 -2.94
C LEU A 44 -33.80 0.44 -2.52
N VAL A 45 -33.41 1.36 -1.62
CA VAL A 45 -34.24 2.51 -1.22
C VAL A 45 -34.56 3.40 -2.43
N ALA A 46 -33.55 3.68 -3.27
CA ALA A 46 -33.74 4.45 -4.50
C ALA A 46 -34.66 3.75 -5.50
N ALA A 47 -34.53 2.42 -5.65
CA ALA A 47 -35.43 1.61 -6.48
C ALA A 47 -36.87 1.67 -5.96
N ALA A 48 -37.07 1.58 -4.64
CA ALA A 48 -38.40 1.66 -4.03
C ALA A 48 -39.00 3.05 -4.23
N ALA A 49 -38.21 4.11 -4.11
CA ALA A 49 -38.69 5.47 -4.33
C ALA A 49 -39.09 5.74 -5.80
N ALA A 50 -38.50 5.03 -6.76
CA ALA A 50 -38.77 5.19 -8.19
C ALA A 50 -40.03 4.42 -8.67
N LEU A 51 -40.47 3.41 -7.92
CA LEU A 51 -41.63 2.59 -8.27
C LEU A 51 -42.96 3.16 -7.73
N PRO A 52 -44.09 2.97 -8.43
CA PRO A 52 -45.44 3.17 -7.88
C PRO A 52 -45.70 2.27 -6.68
N GLU A 53 -46.59 2.67 -5.74
CA GLU A 53 -46.91 1.87 -4.54
C GLU A 53 -47.49 0.50 -4.89
N GLU A 54 -48.24 0.40 -5.98
CA GLU A 54 -48.84 -0.85 -6.46
C GLU A 54 -47.78 -1.87 -6.89
N GLU A 55 -46.59 -1.41 -7.31
CA GLU A 55 -45.48 -2.23 -7.80
C GLU A 55 -44.46 -2.56 -6.70
N LYS A 56 -44.62 -2.02 -5.49
CA LYS A 56 -43.70 -2.22 -4.35
C LYS A 56 -44.42 -2.52 -3.02
N PRO A 57 -45.43 -3.41 -2.99
CA PRO A 57 -46.20 -3.68 -1.79
C PRO A 57 -45.28 -4.11 -0.63
N GLY A 58 -45.41 -3.45 0.52
CA GLY A 58 -44.64 -3.78 1.73
C GLY A 58 -43.15 -3.38 1.69
N ALA A 59 -42.67 -2.66 0.66
CA ALA A 59 -41.26 -2.32 0.51
C ALA A 59 -40.68 -1.55 1.72
N ALA A 60 -41.45 -0.63 2.33
CA ALA A 60 -40.99 0.10 3.51
C ALA A 60 -40.72 -0.84 4.70
N GLN A 61 -41.61 -1.80 4.95
CA GLN A 61 -41.45 -2.78 6.02
C GLN A 61 -40.30 -3.75 5.73
N ALA A 62 -40.15 -4.16 4.47
CA ALA A 62 -39.07 -5.02 4.02
C ALA A 62 -37.68 -4.34 4.15
N LEU A 63 -37.58 -3.04 3.82
CA LEU A 63 -36.36 -2.26 4.01
C LEU A 63 -36.02 -2.08 5.50
N LEU A 64 -37.01 -1.83 6.35
CA LEU A 64 -36.82 -1.80 7.82
C LEU A 64 -36.37 -3.15 8.37
N TRP A 65 -36.91 -4.25 7.86
CA TRP A 65 -36.46 -5.60 8.22
C TRP A 65 -35.01 -5.84 7.79
N LEU A 66 -34.67 -5.53 6.53
CA LEU A 66 -33.32 -5.71 5.99
C LEU A 66 -32.28 -4.86 6.75
N GLU A 67 -32.65 -3.66 7.20
CA GLU A 67 -31.82 -2.80 8.04
C GLU A 67 -31.43 -3.48 9.37
N GLY A 68 -32.29 -4.33 9.92
CA GLY A 68 -32.08 -5.03 11.18
C GLY A 68 -31.27 -6.32 11.08
N LEU A 69 -30.98 -6.81 9.88
CA LEU A 69 -30.23 -8.05 9.68
C LEU A 69 -28.72 -7.87 9.95
N PRO A 70 -28.01 -8.94 10.35
CA PRO A 70 -26.55 -8.91 10.42
C PRO A 70 -25.92 -8.64 9.04
N ALA A 71 -24.66 -8.22 9.06
CA ALA A 71 -23.89 -7.99 7.85
C ALA A 71 -23.88 -9.24 6.94
N PRO A 72 -24.15 -9.10 5.63
CA PRO A 72 -24.19 -10.25 4.72
C PRO A 72 -22.80 -10.81 4.46
N THR A 73 -22.74 -12.06 3.99
CA THR A 73 -21.56 -12.51 3.23
C THR A 73 -21.63 -11.96 1.81
N ILE A 74 -20.49 -11.62 1.21
CA ILE A 74 -20.45 -11.06 -0.15
C ILE A 74 -19.58 -11.96 -1.02
N GLU A 75 -20.12 -12.48 -2.11
CA GLU A 75 -19.31 -13.06 -3.17
C GLU A 75 -19.00 -11.96 -4.18
N ALA A 76 -17.72 -11.71 -4.47
CA ALA A 76 -17.33 -10.70 -5.44
C ALA A 76 -16.07 -11.13 -6.19
N PRO A 77 -16.01 -10.94 -7.52
CA PRO A 77 -14.82 -11.24 -8.29
C PRO A 77 -13.64 -10.35 -7.87
N PRO A 78 -12.39 -10.78 -8.15
CA PRO A 78 -11.26 -9.88 -8.08
C PRO A 78 -11.47 -8.70 -9.04
N VAL A 79 -10.91 -7.54 -8.70
CA VAL A 79 -10.98 -6.34 -9.53
C VAL A 79 -9.59 -5.84 -9.87
N LEU A 80 -9.44 -5.40 -11.12
CA LEU A 80 -8.24 -4.72 -11.57
C LEU A 80 -8.40 -3.21 -11.38
N SER A 81 -7.27 -2.52 -11.21
CA SER A 81 -7.28 -1.06 -11.20
C SER A 81 -7.43 -0.54 -12.63
N GLY A 82 -8.48 0.22 -12.89
CA GLY A 82 -8.61 0.96 -14.14
C GLY A 82 -7.65 2.16 -14.19
N ASN A 83 -7.44 2.71 -15.38
CA ASN A 83 -6.67 3.93 -15.56
C ASN A 83 -7.37 5.10 -14.86
N ALA A 84 -6.58 5.96 -14.19
CA ALA A 84 -7.11 7.21 -13.67
C ALA A 84 -7.37 8.18 -14.82
N TYR A 85 -8.45 8.94 -14.72
CA TYR A 85 -8.72 10.08 -15.58
C TYR A 85 -9.19 11.25 -14.73
N ALA A 86 -8.86 12.47 -15.13
CA ALA A 86 -9.25 13.66 -14.41
C ALA A 86 -10.57 14.21 -14.93
N LEU A 87 -11.53 14.47 -14.04
CA LEU A 87 -12.72 15.26 -14.35
C LEU A 87 -12.55 16.67 -13.81
N ALA A 88 -12.76 17.68 -14.65
CA ALA A 88 -12.85 19.05 -14.21
C ALA A 88 -14.19 19.26 -13.48
N VAL A 89 -14.15 19.27 -12.14
CA VAL A 89 -15.32 19.51 -11.29
C VAL A 89 -15.26 20.93 -10.73
N PRO A 90 -16.39 21.61 -10.54
CA PRO A 90 -16.41 22.87 -9.81
C PRO A 90 -15.75 22.69 -8.44
N ASN A 91 -14.86 23.60 -8.06
CA ASN A 91 -14.30 23.61 -6.71
C ASN A 91 -15.31 24.24 -5.73
N ASN A 92 -15.07 24.14 -4.43
CA ASN A 92 -16.00 24.64 -3.40
C ASN A 92 -15.96 26.17 -3.20
N ASP A 93 -15.37 26.93 -4.12
CA ASP A 93 -15.18 28.39 -3.99
C ASP A 93 -16.35 29.19 -4.61
N GLY A 94 -17.55 28.61 -4.60
CA GLY A 94 -18.76 29.23 -5.16
C GLY A 94 -19.21 30.51 -4.41
N ASP A 95 -18.64 30.76 -3.22
CA ASP A 95 -18.81 31.98 -2.44
C ASP A 95 -18.16 33.21 -3.09
N LEU A 96 -17.10 33.03 -3.88
CA LEU A 96 -16.42 34.10 -4.59
C LEU A 96 -17.34 34.79 -5.63
N PRO A 97 -17.97 34.08 -6.59
CA PRO A 97 -18.91 34.69 -7.52
C PRO A 97 -20.19 35.15 -6.79
N ALA A 98 -20.66 34.39 -5.79
CA ALA A 98 -21.85 34.77 -5.01
C ALA A 98 -21.67 36.12 -4.29
N THR A 99 -20.49 36.36 -3.71
CA THR A 99 -20.17 37.63 -3.03
C THR A 99 -20.12 38.82 -3.99
N ALA A 100 -19.62 38.62 -5.22
CA ALA A 100 -19.61 39.66 -6.23
C ALA A 100 -21.03 40.02 -6.68
N TRP A 101 -21.87 39.01 -6.97
CA TRP A 101 -23.26 39.22 -7.36
C TRP A 101 -24.10 39.85 -6.25
N ALA A 102 -23.90 39.46 -4.99
CA ALA A 102 -24.59 40.05 -3.83
C ALA A 102 -24.30 41.55 -3.67
N LYS A 103 -23.14 42.02 -4.17
CA LYS A 103 -22.76 43.45 -4.20
C LYS A 103 -23.18 44.15 -5.50
N GLY A 104 -23.92 43.48 -6.39
CA GLY A 104 -24.30 44.00 -7.71
C GLY A 104 -23.14 44.09 -8.70
N GLN A 105 -22.05 43.37 -8.46
CA GLN A 105 -20.82 43.40 -9.26
C GLN A 105 -20.68 42.13 -10.10
N GLN A 106 -19.90 42.21 -11.18
CA GLN A 106 -19.50 41.03 -11.94
C GLN A 106 -18.25 40.38 -11.31
N PRO A 107 -18.19 39.04 -11.19
CA PRO A 107 -16.99 38.33 -10.74
C PRO A 107 -15.82 38.59 -11.68
N LYS A 108 -14.61 38.74 -11.13
CA LYS A 108 -13.38 38.79 -11.94
C LYS A 108 -13.19 37.45 -12.67
N ASP A 109 -12.41 37.42 -13.75
CA ASP A 109 -12.26 36.21 -14.58
C ASP A 109 -11.86 34.95 -13.78
N GLN A 110 -10.99 35.08 -12.78
CA GLN A 110 -10.56 33.97 -11.91
C GLN A 110 -11.61 33.55 -10.87
N GLN A 111 -12.66 34.35 -10.67
CA GLN A 111 -13.76 34.12 -9.72
C GLN A 111 -15.04 33.66 -10.44
N LYS A 112 -15.02 33.58 -11.78
CA LYS A 112 -16.16 33.10 -12.55
C LYS A 112 -16.35 31.59 -12.33
N PRO A 113 -17.59 31.09 -12.33
CA PRO A 113 -17.86 29.66 -12.16
C PRO A 113 -17.14 28.75 -13.15
N GLU A 114 -16.86 29.24 -14.37
CA GLU A 114 -16.13 28.45 -15.37
C GLU A 114 -14.63 28.29 -15.03
N ALA A 115 -14.05 29.26 -14.32
CA ALA A 115 -12.65 29.26 -13.90
C ALA A 115 -12.43 28.54 -12.56
N LEU A 116 -13.47 28.41 -11.74
CA LEU A 116 -13.48 27.74 -10.44
C LEU A 116 -13.65 26.23 -10.59
N ARG A 117 -12.69 25.60 -11.26
CA ARG A 117 -12.66 24.14 -11.48
C ARG A 117 -11.40 23.55 -10.88
N THR A 118 -11.56 22.42 -10.21
CA THR A 118 -10.44 21.56 -9.80
C THR A 118 -10.51 20.25 -10.58
N LEU A 119 -9.33 19.67 -10.85
CA LEU A 119 -9.25 18.35 -11.46
C LEU A 119 -9.42 17.31 -10.35
N LYS A 120 -10.52 16.57 -10.40
CA LYS A 120 -10.73 15.43 -9.51
C LYS A 120 -10.30 14.16 -10.23
N PRO A 121 -9.28 13.44 -9.73
CA PRO A 121 -8.92 12.15 -10.28
C PRO A 121 -10.05 11.16 -10.00
N VAL A 122 -10.48 10.47 -11.05
CA VAL A 122 -11.45 9.38 -11.01
C VAL A 122 -10.76 8.12 -11.50
N ARG A 123 -10.90 7.04 -10.74
CA ARG A 123 -10.33 5.73 -11.07
C ARG A 123 -11.37 4.66 -10.80
N ALA A 124 -11.79 3.96 -11.85
CA ALA A 124 -12.71 2.84 -11.74
C ALA A 124 -11.98 1.57 -11.27
N SER A 125 -12.70 0.70 -10.55
CA SER A 125 -12.35 -0.71 -10.43
C SER A 125 -12.91 -1.42 -11.67
N LEU A 126 -12.06 -2.15 -12.40
CA LEU A 126 -12.48 -2.98 -13.51
C LEU A 126 -12.96 -4.31 -12.95
N VAL A 127 -14.23 -4.60 -13.19
CA VAL A 127 -14.92 -5.79 -12.70
C VAL A 127 -14.94 -6.79 -13.85
N GLU A 128 -14.41 -8.00 -13.62
CA GLU A 128 -14.59 -9.12 -14.55
C GLU A 128 -16.09 -9.39 -14.77
N ASP A 129 -16.45 -10.09 -15.85
CA ASP A 129 -17.86 -10.38 -16.19
C ASP A 129 -18.49 -11.45 -15.26
N ALA A 130 -18.47 -11.16 -13.97
CA ALA A 130 -19.00 -11.96 -12.88
C ALA A 130 -19.85 -11.08 -11.95
N PRO A 131 -20.95 -11.63 -11.40
CA PRO A 131 -21.81 -10.87 -10.50
C PRO A 131 -21.18 -10.69 -9.11
N VAL A 132 -21.62 -9.65 -8.42
CA VAL A 132 -21.47 -9.50 -6.97
C VAL A 132 -22.74 -10.03 -6.31
N VAL A 133 -22.63 -10.92 -5.33
CA VAL A 133 -23.77 -11.55 -4.66
C VAL A 133 -23.74 -11.27 -3.16
N TYR A 134 -24.81 -10.71 -2.62
CA TYR A 134 -24.98 -10.48 -1.19
C TYR A 134 -25.92 -11.54 -0.63
N ARG A 135 -25.51 -12.19 0.46
CA ARG A 135 -26.30 -13.27 1.08
C ARG A 135 -26.52 -13.05 2.56
N TRP A 136 -27.76 -13.18 2.99
CA TRP A 136 -28.19 -13.17 4.39
C TRP A 136 -28.82 -14.50 4.74
N ALA A 137 -28.37 -15.10 5.85
CA ALA A 137 -29.12 -16.17 6.48
C ALA A 137 -30.39 -15.56 7.09
N MET A 138 -31.53 -16.24 6.93
CA MET A 138 -32.82 -15.75 7.40
C MET A 138 -33.65 -16.86 8.03
N ASP A 139 -34.56 -16.47 8.92
CA ASP A 139 -35.57 -17.38 9.46
C ASP A 139 -36.67 -17.59 8.40
N PRO A 140 -37.19 -18.82 8.22
CA PRO A 140 -38.37 -19.04 7.37
C PRO A 140 -39.57 -18.13 7.67
N ALA A 141 -39.72 -17.64 8.91
CA ALA A 141 -40.74 -16.66 9.29
C ALA A 141 -40.58 -15.31 8.57
N ASP A 142 -39.37 -14.99 8.10
CA ASP A 142 -39.04 -13.74 7.39
C ASP A 142 -39.22 -13.86 5.86
N ALA A 143 -39.88 -14.92 5.37
CA ALA A 143 -40.05 -15.16 3.93
C ALA A 143 -40.76 -14.01 3.19
N GLU A 144 -41.77 -13.38 3.81
CA GLU A 144 -42.50 -12.28 3.18
C GLU A 144 -41.61 -11.05 2.94
N PRO A 145 -40.95 -10.44 3.96
CA PRO A 145 -40.07 -9.30 3.73
C PRO A 145 -38.85 -9.66 2.86
N ALA A 146 -38.33 -10.89 2.95
CA ALA A 146 -37.25 -11.34 2.06
C ALA A 146 -37.66 -11.37 0.59
N ASN A 147 -38.85 -11.90 0.28
CA ASN A 147 -39.39 -11.90 -1.09
C ASN A 147 -39.67 -10.49 -1.61
N ALA A 148 -40.11 -9.57 -0.75
CA ALA A 148 -40.28 -8.16 -1.12
C ALA A 148 -38.93 -7.49 -1.47
N ILE A 149 -37.86 -7.74 -0.70
CA ILE A 149 -36.51 -7.28 -1.06
C ILE A 149 -36.03 -7.93 -2.36
N ALA A 150 -36.27 -9.22 -2.54
CA ALA A 150 -35.88 -9.95 -3.74
C ALA A 150 -36.55 -9.39 -5.01
N ALA A 151 -37.84 -9.06 -4.93
CA ALA A 151 -38.57 -8.40 -6.01
C ALA A 151 -38.02 -6.98 -6.25
N LEU A 152 -37.78 -6.21 -5.18
CA LEU A 152 -37.26 -4.84 -5.26
C LEU A 152 -35.87 -4.75 -5.90
N ALA A 153 -35.02 -5.76 -5.67
CA ALA A 153 -33.68 -5.83 -6.25
C ALA A 153 -33.70 -5.76 -7.79
N ARG A 154 -34.76 -6.25 -8.44
CA ARG A 154 -34.91 -6.23 -9.91
C ARG A 154 -35.08 -4.82 -10.49
N SER A 155 -35.41 -3.85 -9.65
CA SER A 155 -35.55 -2.44 -10.05
C SER A 155 -34.32 -1.59 -9.71
N VAL A 156 -33.24 -2.20 -9.21
CA VAL A 156 -31.96 -1.51 -8.98
C VAL A 156 -31.25 -1.31 -10.32
N THR A 157 -30.99 -0.05 -10.67
CA THR A 157 -30.39 0.34 -11.96
C THR A 157 -28.95 0.85 -11.83
N ALA A 158 -28.51 1.23 -10.64
CA ALA A 158 -27.14 1.68 -10.38
C ALA A 158 -26.66 1.27 -8.98
N LEU A 159 -25.38 0.91 -8.84
CA LEU A 159 -24.73 0.60 -7.56
C LEU A 159 -23.36 1.26 -7.48
N GLY A 160 -23.24 2.33 -6.69
CA GLY A 160 -22.00 3.12 -6.60
C GLY A 160 -22.27 4.59 -6.89
N TRP A 161 -21.72 5.09 -8.00
CA TRP A 161 -22.08 6.38 -8.58
C TRP A 161 -23.23 6.19 -9.58
N GLY A 162 -23.93 7.26 -9.96
CA GLY A 162 -25.02 7.17 -10.95
C GLY A 162 -24.58 6.67 -12.34
N VAL A 163 -23.27 6.62 -12.60
CA VAL A 163 -22.67 6.06 -13.83
C VAL A 163 -22.39 4.55 -13.73
N ASP A 164 -22.47 3.96 -12.54
CA ASP A 164 -22.24 2.55 -12.27
C ASP A 164 -23.52 1.74 -12.54
N ALA A 165 -23.90 1.66 -13.82
CA ALA A 165 -25.11 0.96 -14.23
C ALA A 165 -25.01 -0.55 -13.96
N VAL A 166 -26.07 -1.10 -13.37
CA VAL A 166 -26.17 -2.53 -13.02
C VAL A 166 -27.49 -3.13 -13.47
N ALA A 167 -27.48 -4.45 -13.66
CA ALA A 167 -28.68 -5.27 -13.61
C ALA A 167 -28.62 -6.11 -12.33
N ALA A 168 -29.68 -6.12 -11.55
CA ALA A 168 -29.75 -6.87 -10.31
C ALA A 168 -30.96 -7.82 -10.29
N ASP A 169 -30.83 -8.90 -9.52
CA ASP A 169 -31.90 -9.86 -9.26
C ASP A 169 -31.85 -10.29 -7.80
N GLY A 170 -32.98 -10.74 -7.27
CA GLY A 170 -33.11 -11.23 -5.92
C GLY A 170 -33.85 -12.56 -5.89
N ALA A 171 -33.44 -13.44 -4.98
CA ALA A 171 -34.06 -14.74 -4.77
C ALA A 171 -33.95 -15.18 -3.30
N VAL A 172 -34.97 -15.88 -2.83
CA VAL A 172 -34.89 -16.69 -1.61
C VAL A 172 -34.52 -18.11 -2.03
N VAL A 173 -33.41 -18.63 -1.50
CA VAL A 173 -32.84 -19.92 -1.90
C VAL A 173 -32.58 -20.83 -0.70
N ASP A 174 -32.75 -22.12 -0.94
CA ASP A 174 -32.25 -23.17 -0.04
C ASP A 174 -30.78 -23.41 -0.36
N ASP A 175 -29.91 -23.37 0.66
CA ASP A 175 -28.51 -23.79 0.60
C ASP A 175 -27.71 -23.25 -0.62
N PRO A 176 -27.16 -22.02 -0.55
CA PRO A 176 -26.51 -21.40 -1.69
C PRO A 176 -25.27 -22.20 -2.15
N PRO A 177 -24.94 -22.16 -3.46
CA PRO A 177 -23.80 -22.91 -4.00
C PRO A 177 -22.47 -22.46 -3.38
N ASP A 178 -21.51 -23.40 -3.30
CA ASP A 178 -20.15 -23.12 -2.82
C ASP A 178 -19.48 -22.00 -3.62
N CYS A 179 -19.01 -20.98 -2.91
CA CYS A 179 -18.46 -19.75 -3.49
C CYS A 179 -16.93 -19.76 -3.45
N ARG A 180 -16.27 -19.33 -4.53
CA ARG A 180 -14.80 -19.30 -4.62
C ARG A 180 -14.17 -17.98 -4.15
N ALA A 181 -14.91 -16.88 -4.23
CA ALA A 181 -14.44 -15.53 -3.90
C ALA A 181 -15.31 -14.88 -2.81
N LEU A 182 -15.42 -15.56 -1.67
CA LEU A 182 -16.29 -15.16 -0.57
C LEU A 182 -15.59 -14.18 0.39
N TRP A 183 -16.28 -13.08 0.67
CA TRP A 183 -15.93 -12.07 1.65
C TRP A 183 -16.76 -12.26 2.92
N MET A 184 -16.08 -12.35 4.07
CA MET A 184 -16.73 -12.66 5.35
C MET A 184 -16.73 -11.47 6.30
N PRO A 185 -17.86 -11.12 6.93
CA PRO A 185 -17.92 -10.07 7.94
C PRO A 185 -17.28 -10.51 9.27
N GLY A 186 -16.71 -9.56 10.02
CA GLY A 186 -16.40 -9.68 11.45
C GLY A 186 -14.93 -9.82 11.85
N ALA A 187 -13.99 -10.02 10.92
CA ALA A 187 -12.56 -10.22 11.28
C ALA A 187 -11.54 -9.88 10.18
N GLY A 188 -11.89 -9.07 9.18
CA GLY A 188 -10.97 -8.74 8.08
C GLY A 188 -10.59 -7.28 7.93
N SER A 189 -9.66 -7.01 7.03
CA SER A 189 -9.01 -5.70 6.90
C SER A 189 -9.80 -4.65 6.12
N VAL A 190 -10.85 -5.03 5.40
CA VAL A 190 -11.57 -4.11 4.51
C VAL A 190 -12.79 -3.53 5.23
N PRO A 191 -12.77 -2.24 5.62
CA PRO A 191 -13.91 -1.62 6.27
C PRO A 191 -15.01 -1.35 5.25
N LEU A 192 -16.17 -2.01 5.39
CA LEU A 192 -17.35 -1.76 4.57
C LEU A 192 -18.47 -1.17 5.43
N ARG A 193 -19.20 -0.20 4.85
CA ARG A 193 -20.40 0.35 5.48
C ARG A 193 -21.54 -0.64 5.40
N VAL A 194 -22.19 -0.91 6.53
CA VAL A 194 -23.36 -1.79 6.62
C VAL A 194 -24.55 -1.02 7.18
N PRO A 195 -25.79 -1.31 6.74
CA PRO A 195 -26.98 -0.75 7.38
C PRO A 195 -26.94 -0.99 8.89
N ALA A 196 -27.38 0.00 9.66
CA ALA A 196 -27.59 -0.14 11.09
C ALA A 196 -28.96 0.46 11.45
N PRO A 197 -29.55 0.12 12.60
CA PRO A 197 -30.87 0.63 12.98
C PRO A 197 -30.96 2.16 12.88
N GLY A 198 -31.93 2.66 12.10
CA GLY A 198 -32.15 4.08 11.84
C GLY A 198 -31.48 4.63 10.57
N PHE A 199 -30.81 3.79 9.77
CA PHE A 199 -30.26 4.17 8.47
C PHE A 199 -31.32 4.64 7.47
N LEU A 200 -32.42 3.90 7.31
CA LEU A 200 -33.53 4.23 6.42
C LEU A 200 -34.12 5.60 6.77
N ARG A 201 -34.39 5.82 8.07
CA ARG A 201 -34.86 7.12 8.57
C ARG A 201 -33.88 8.24 8.24
N ALA A 202 -32.56 8.01 8.42
CA ALA A 202 -31.55 9.01 8.09
C ALA A 202 -31.50 9.32 6.57
N LEU A 203 -31.74 8.32 5.71
CA LEU A 203 -31.86 8.52 4.27
C LEU A 203 -33.09 9.36 3.91
N ASP A 204 -34.25 9.08 4.52
CA ASP A 204 -35.48 9.84 4.33
C ASP A 204 -35.34 11.29 4.79
N GLU A 205 -34.78 11.51 5.99
CA GLU A 205 -34.51 12.85 6.53
C GLU A 205 -33.55 13.64 5.62
N ARG A 206 -32.50 12.99 5.11
CA ARG A 206 -31.58 13.61 4.15
C ARG A 206 -32.26 13.93 2.82
N HIS A 207 -33.15 13.07 2.32
CA HIS A 207 -33.92 13.31 1.11
C HIS A 207 -34.87 14.50 1.29
N ALA A 208 -35.61 14.56 2.40
CA ALA A 208 -36.48 15.68 2.73
C ALA A 208 -35.69 17.00 2.84
N ALA A 209 -34.54 16.98 3.52
CA ALA A 209 -33.64 18.14 3.61
C ALA A 209 -33.13 18.58 2.23
N PHE A 210 -32.86 17.64 1.32
CA PHE A 210 -32.49 17.95 -0.06
C PHE A 210 -33.65 18.58 -0.84
N GLN A 211 -34.88 18.08 -0.68
CA GLN A 211 -36.06 18.65 -1.33
C GLN A 211 -36.35 20.07 -0.82
N SER A 212 -36.15 20.34 0.47
CA SER A 212 -36.35 21.66 1.08
C SER A 212 -35.10 22.55 1.09
N ARG A 213 -34.05 22.20 0.33
CA ARG A 213 -32.75 22.89 0.39
C ARG A 213 -32.75 24.31 -0.14
N LEU A 214 -33.77 24.68 -0.91
CA LEU A 214 -33.96 26.02 -1.45
C LEU A 214 -34.98 26.75 -0.59
N ASP A 215 -34.67 27.97 -0.14
CA ASP A 215 -35.68 28.81 0.49
C ASP A 215 -36.84 29.10 -0.49
N ARG A 216 -38.04 29.41 0.01
CA ARG A 216 -39.24 29.66 -0.82
C ARG A 216 -39.09 30.82 -1.84
N ARG A 217 -38.03 31.63 -1.71
CA ARG A 217 -37.71 32.75 -2.60
C ARG A 217 -36.52 32.45 -3.52
N GLY A 218 -35.93 31.25 -3.44
CA GLY A 218 -34.75 30.82 -4.18
C GLY A 218 -33.44 31.50 -3.81
N ARG A 219 -33.34 32.16 -2.63
CA ARG A 219 -32.21 33.06 -2.29
C ARG A 219 -31.13 32.45 -1.40
N ALA A 220 -31.43 31.35 -0.71
CA ALA A 220 -30.48 30.61 0.11
C ALA A 220 -30.56 29.11 -0.21
N MET A 221 -29.39 28.48 -0.32
CA MET A 221 -29.23 27.03 -0.49
C MET A 221 -28.56 26.44 0.75
N SER A 222 -29.20 25.48 1.40
CA SER A 222 -28.60 24.69 2.48
C SER A 222 -28.02 23.39 1.92
N SER A 223 -26.87 22.97 2.44
CA SER A 223 -26.33 21.65 2.09
C SER A 223 -27.02 20.58 2.92
N PRO A 224 -27.48 19.46 2.33
CA PRO A 224 -28.04 18.35 3.10
C PRO A 224 -26.97 17.75 4.03
N PRO A 225 -27.33 17.38 5.27
CA PRO A 225 -26.40 16.81 6.25
C PRO A 225 -25.81 15.50 5.73
N PRO A 226 -24.54 15.17 6.04
CA PRO A 226 -23.90 13.94 5.55
C PRO A 226 -24.72 12.70 5.89
N VAL A 227 -24.55 11.64 5.10
CA VAL A 227 -25.22 10.36 5.39
C VAL A 227 -24.73 9.83 6.74
N THR A 228 -25.66 9.44 7.61
CA THR A 228 -25.43 8.85 8.92
C THR A 228 -26.25 7.56 9.06
N GLY A 229 -26.18 6.88 10.21
CA GLY A 229 -27.04 5.71 10.49
C GLY A 229 -26.52 4.39 9.94
N PHE A 230 -25.31 4.33 9.39
CA PHE A 230 -24.64 3.07 9.04
C PHE A 230 -23.57 2.72 10.08
N ALA A 231 -23.22 1.44 10.17
CA ALA A 231 -22.05 0.96 10.92
C ALA A 231 -20.89 0.65 9.97
N ILE A 232 -19.67 0.60 10.50
CA ILE A 232 -18.49 0.13 9.78
C ILE A 232 -18.22 -1.31 10.22
N MET A 233 -18.23 -2.25 9.26
CA MET A 233 -17.97 -3.66 9.49
C MET A 233 -16.66 -4.07 8.79
N PRO A 234 -15.69 -4.66 9.50
CA PRO A 234 -14.53 -5.28 8.88
C PRO A 234 -14.90 -6.53 8.07
N TYR A 235 -14.50 -6.60 6.81
CA TYR A 235 -14.66 -7.76 5.93
C TYR A 235 -13.31 -8.39 5.58
N ALA A 236 -13.26 -9.72 5.62
CA ALA A 236 -12.11 -10.51 5.19
C ALA A 236 -12.23 -10.81 3.71
N ALA A 237 -11.18 -10.49 2.94
CA ALA A 237 -11.09 -10.82 1.53
C ALA A 237 -10.93 -12.33 1.30
N PRO A 238 -11.26 -12.85 0.11
CA PRO A 238 -11.02 -14.24 -0.24
C PRO A 238 -9.53 -14.59 -0.08
N GLY A 239 -9.23 -15.61 0.73
CA GLY A 239 -7.85 -16.04 1.01
C GLY A 239 -7.09 -15.16 2.02
N GLU A 240 -7.73 -14.14 2.60
CA GLU A 240 -7.16 -13.36 3.70
C GLU A 240 -6.94 -14.26 4.91
N ALA A 241 -5.68 -14.43 5.31
CA ALA A 241 -5.36 -15.15 6.54
C ALA A 241 -5.78 -14.27 7.71
N LYS A 242 -6.56 -14.81 8.66
CA LYS A 242 -6.88 -14.12 9.92
C LYS A 242 -5.58 -13.60 10.53
N GLY A 243 -5.50 -12.28 10.74
CA GLY A 243 -4.40 -11.68 11.48
C GLY A 243 -4.29 -12.33 12.86
N VAL A 244 -3.07 -12.53 13.35
CA VAL A 244 -2.83 -13.00 14.72
C VAL A 244 -3.30 -11.94 15.71
N PRO A 245 -4.07 -12.26 16.76
CA PRO A 245 -4.42 -11.28 17.79
C PRO A 245 -3.17 -10.85 18.57
N TRP A 246 -3.02 -9.55 18.86
CA TRP A 246 -1.84 -9.03 19.56
C TRP A 246 -2.15 -7.82 20.43
N LEU A 247 -1.25 -7.58 21.39
CA LEU A 247 -1.28 -6.49 22.36
C LEU A 247 0.11 -5.85 22.46
N ALA A 248 0.19 -4.52 22.55
CA ALA A 248 1.47 -3.80 22.64
C ALA A 248 1.57 -3.03 23.96
N TYR A 249 2.79 -3.02 24.52
CA TYR A 249 3.10 -2.39 25.79
C TYR A 249 4.38 -1.55 25.68
N ARG A 250 4.35 -0.33 26.22
CA ARG A 250 5.54 0.49 26.49
C ARG A 250 6.22 0.01 27.77
N LEU A 251 7.54 0.02 27.76
CA LEU A 251 8.36 -0.16 28.95
C LEU A 251 8.57 1.21 29.58
N THR A 252 7.97 1.46 30.75
CA THR A 252 8.06 2.74 31.48
C THR A 252 8.64 2.56 32.87
N ASP A 253 8.97 3.64 33.55
CA ASP A 253 9.40 3.64 34.95
C ASP A 253 8.22 3.83 35.92
N GLY A 254 6.98 3.78 35.42
CA GLY A 254 5.76 4.11 36.17
C GLY A 254 5.28 5.56 35.98
N GLY A 255 6.02 6.41 35.26
CA GLY A 255 5.59 7.73 34.79
C GLY A 255 5.46 7.80 33.25
N ASP A 256 5.54 9.00 32.69
CA ASP A 256 5.54 9.25 31.24
C ASP A 256 6.88 8.91 30.56
N GLY A 257 7.89 8.52 31.34
CA GLY A 257 9.24 8.19 30.88
C GLY A 257 9.34 6.78 30.29
N PHE A 258 10.24 6.59 29.32
CA PHE A 258 10.55 5.27 28.77
C PHE A 258 11.74 4.65 29.49
N VAL A 259 11.61 3.37 29.85
CA VAL A 259 12.74 2.55 30.30
C VAL A 259 13.36 1.87 29.10
N MET A 260 14.66 2.07 28.94
CA MET A 260 15.46 1.39 27.92
C MET A 260 15.98 0.07 28.46
N VAL A 261 15.64 -1.03 27.79
CA VAL A 261 16.20 -2.35 28.11
C VAL A 261 17.29 -2.69 27.08
N PRO A 262 18.55 -2.85 27.52
CA PRO A 262 19.63 -3.33 26.65
C PRO A 262 19.35 -4.74 26.14
N GLU A 263 19.77 -5.03 24.91
CA GLU A 263 19.58 -6.34 24.26
C GLU A 263 20.02 -7.52 25.13
N ALA A 264 21.19 -7.40 25.79
CA ALA A 264 21.74 -8.43 26.66
C ALA A 264 20.82 -8.82 27.83
N LYS A 265 19.87 -7.96 28.20
CA LYS A 265 18.90 -8.17 29.29
C LYS A 265 17.53 -8.64 28.80
N LEU A 266 17.33 -8.75 27.49
CA LEU A 266 16.03 -9.15 26.93
C LEU A 266 15.61 -10.58 27.28
N PRO A 267 16.50 -11.59 27.27
CA PRO A 267 16.11 -12.93 27.74
C PRO A 267 15.51 -12.88 29.15
N ARG A 268 16.15 -12.11 30.05
CA ARG A 268 15.67 -11.93 31.42
C ARG A 268 14.32 -11.22 31.49
N LEU A 269 14.12 -10.16 30.70
CA LEU A 269 12.83 -9.48 30.59
C LEU A 269 11.73 -10.46 30.15
N ILE A 270 11.99 -11.25 29.10
CA ILE A 270 11.04 -12.25 28.60
C ILE A 270 10.70 -13.29 29.67
N ASP A 271 11.70 -13.79 30.40
CA ASP A 271 11.48 -14.75 31.48
C ASP A 271 10.60 -14.17 32.60
N VAL A 272 10.88 -12.94 33.04
CA VAL A 272 10.09 -12.25 34.06
C VAL A 272 8.64 -12.04 33.62
N VAL A 273 8.41 -11.68 32.36
CA VAL A 273 7.05 -11.55 31.79
C VAL A 273 6.37 -12.93 31.72
N ARG A 274 7.08 -13.98 31.33
CA ARG A 274 6.52 -15.35 31.30
C ARG A 274 6.15 -15.85 32.69
N GLU A 275 6.97 -15.58 33.70
CA GLU A 275 6.69 -15.89 35.11
C GLU A 275 5.44 -15.15 35.61
N ARG A 276 5.30 -13.87 35.25
CA ARG A 276 4.11 -13.07 35.56
C ARG A 276 2.86 -13.67 34.92
N LEU A 277 2.89 -13.96 33.62
CA LEU A 277 1.77 -14.60 32.91
C LEU A 277 1.38 -15.91 33.58
N LYS A 278 2.35 -16.78 33.89
CA LYS A 278 2.11 -18.06 34.56
C LYS A 278 1.47 -17.87 35.95
N ARG A 279 1.85 -16.83 36.69
CA ARG A 279 1.31 -16.54 38.03
C ARG A 279 -0.12 -16.01 37.97
N VAL A 280 -0.44 -15.13 37.02
CA VAL A 280 -1.76 -14.48 36.92
C VAL A 280 -2.77 -15.37 36.21
N LEU A 281 -2.36 -16.04 35.14
CA LEU A 281 -3.25 -16.80 34.26
C LEU A 281 -3.27 -18.32 34.55
N GLY A 282 -2.38 -18.83 35.41
CA GLY A 282 -2.33 -20.26 35.75
C GLY A 282 -1.83 -21.15 34.59
N GLU A 283 -2.50 -22.28 34.34
CA GLU A 283 -2.18 -23.29 33.31
C GLU A 283 -2.54 -22.88 31.87
N ILE A 284 -2.80 -21.60 31.58
CA ILE A 284 -2.70 -21.17 30.18
C ILE A 284 -1.27 -21.48 29.75
N PRO A 285 -1.05 -22.26 28.67
CA PRO A 285 0.31 -22.54 28.26
C PRO A 285 0.89 -21.20 27.84
N SER A 286 1.74 -20.61 28.68
CA SER A 286 2.50 -19.40 28.33
C SER A 286 3.32 -19.62 27.05
N ALA A 287 3.51 -20.88 26.64
CA ALA A 287 4.00 -21.33 25.35
C ALA A 287 3.15 -20.89 24.14
N LEU A 288 1.88 -20.53 24.31
CA LEU A 288 1.00 -20.02 23.25
C LEU A 288 1.15 -18.51 23.04
N VAL A 289 1.71 -17.77 24.01
CA VAL A 289 1.97 -16.33 23.88
C VAL A 289 3.39 -16.11 23.37
N THR A 290 3.49 -15.47 22.21
CA THR A 290 4.78 -15.02 21.67
C THR A 290 5.05 -13.60 22.15
N LEU A 291 6.18 -13.39 22.83
CA LEU A 291 6.59 -12.09 23.35
C LEU A 291 7.70 -11.51 22.48
N CYS A 292 7.43 -10.42 21.78
CA CYS A 292 8.35 -9.79 20.82
C CYS A 292 8.81 -8.41 21.30
N PRO A 293 10.08 -8.27 21.70
CA PRO A 293 10.64 -6.96 22.04
C PRO A 293 10.82 -6.10 20.80
N LEU A 294 10.37 -4.85 20.88
CA LEU A 294 10.34 -3.90 19.77
C LEU A 294 11.38 -2.79 19.97
N PRO A 295 12.42 -2.71 19.11
CA PRO A 295 13.36 -1.60 19.13
C PRO A 295 12.72 -0.35 18.51
N SER A 296 13.19 0.84 18.90
CA SER A 296 12.88 2.05 18.13
C SER A 296 13.54 1.98 16.75
N LEU A 297 12.75 2.15 15.68
CA LEU A 297 13.16 2.10 14.28
C LEU A 297 12.78 3.39 13.52
N GLY A 298 13.45 3.64 12.39
CA GLY A 298 13.00 4.62 11.38
C GLY A 298 13.22 6.11 11.72
N HIS A 299 13.70 6.44 12.92
CA HIS A 299 13.98 7.83 13.33
C HIS A 299 15.48 8.12 13.43
N ARG A 300 15.89 9.37 13.16
CA ARG A 300 17.30 9.81 13.21
C ARG A 300 17.97 9.69 14.59
N HIS A 301 17.17 9.53 15.64
CA HIS A 301 17.63 9.33 17.02
C HIS A 301 17.32 7.92 17.53
N ALA A 302 16.91 7.00 16.64
CA ALA A 302 16.80 5.60 17.02
C ALA A 302 18.21 5.09 17.36
N ASP A 303 18.29 4.35 18.46
CA ASP A 303 19.53 3.82 19.04
C ASP A 303 19.50 2.29 19.12
N GLY A 304 18.43 1.67 18.59
CA GLY A 304 18.19 0.23 18.67
C GLY A 304 17.79 -0.26 20.06
N ALA A 305 17.60 0.61 21.06
CA ALA A 305 17.16 0.20 22.38
C ALA A 305 15.68 -0.23 22.36
N VAL A 306 15.39 -1.31 23.08
CA VAL A 306 14.03 -1.83 23.24
C VAL A 306 13.29 -0.96 24.24
N ARG A 307 12.13 -0.47 23.81
CA ARG A 307 11.23 0.38 24.61
C ARG A 307 9.81 -0.16 24.64
N ARG A 308 9.53 -1.24 23.90
CA ARG A 308 8.20 -1.82 23.73
C ARG A 308 8.26 -3.33 23.73
N LEU A 309 7.16 -3.95 24.13
CA LEU A 309 6.94 -5.38 24.10
C LEU A 309 5.60 -5.66 23.43
N LEU A 310 5.60 -6.50 22.41
CA LEU A 310 4.41 -7.01 21.76
C LEU A 310 4.12 -8.41 22.31
N ALA A 311 2.87 -8.69 22.68
CA ALA A 311 2.39 -10.00 23.07
C ALA A 311 1.39 -10.50 22.02
N VAL A 312 1.69 -11.63 21.40
CA VAL A 312 0.98 -12.16 20.24
C VAL A 312 0.37 -13.51 20.59
N LEU A 313 -0.91 -13.68 20.26
CA LEU A 313 -1.68 -14.90 20.47
C LEU A 313 -1.79 -15.71 19.17
N PRO A 314 -2.10 -17.03 19.27
CA PRO A 314 -2.38 -17.86 18.11
C PRO A 314 -3.58 -17.34 17.29
N PRO A 315 -3.65 -17.58 15.97
CA PRO A 315 -4.73 -17.10 15.10
C PRO A 315 -6.15 -17.52 15.53
N ASP A 316 -6.27 -18.65 16.25
CA ASP A 316 -7.51 -19.21 16.76
C ASP A 316 -7.88 -18.73 18.17
N ALA A 317 -7.09 -17.82 18.76
CA ALA A 317 -7.40 -17.24 20.05
C ALA A 317 -8.58 -16.27 19.95
N GLY A 318 -9.70 -16.60 20.60
CA GLY A 318 -10.87 -15.71 20.70
C GLY A 318 -10.64 -14.48 21.58
N GLY A 319 -11.50 -13.45 21.43
CA GLY A 319 -11.35 -12.14 22.09
C GLY A 319 -11.19 -12.19 23.62
N ARG A 320 -11.85 -13.14 24.30
CA ARG A 320 -11.69 -13.34 25.76
C ARG A 320 -10.23 -13.60 26.18
N LYS A 321 -9.44 -14.33 25.38
CA LYS A 321 -8.02 -14.58 25.66
C LYS A 321 -7.17 -13.31 25.54
N LEU A 322 -7.60 -12.38 24.69
CA LEU A 322 -6.97 -11.07 24.53
C LEU A 322 -7.20 -10.22 25.78
N GLU A 323 -8.44 -10.18 26.29
CA GLU A 323 -8.79 -9.48 27.54
C GLU A 323 -8.04 -10.04 28.75
N GLU A 324 -7.94 -11.38 28.86
CA GLU A 324 -7.17 -12.04 29.92
C GLU A 324 -5.67 -11.71 29.85
N LEU A 325 -5.11 -11.69 28.64
CA LEU A 325 -3.72 -11.29 28.42
C LEU A 325 -3.47 -9.83 28.82
N ASP A 326 -4.39 -8.94 28.45
CA ASP A 326 -4.28 -7.52 28.79
C ASP A 326 -4.37 -7.28 30.28
N PHE A 327 -5.32 -7.93 30.96
CA PHE A 327 -5.45 -7.91 32.40
C PHE A 327 -4.17 -8.37 33.12
N ALA A 328 -3.44 -9.34 32.56
CA ALA A 328 -2.23 -9.87 33.18
C ALA A 328 -1.01 -8.94 33.03
N LEU A 329 -0.96 -8.16 31.95
CA LEU A 329 0.23 -7.41 31.53
C LEU A 329 0.09 -5.90 31.68
N ASP A 330 -1.09 -5.31 31.50
CA ASP A 330 -1.24 -3.88 31.62
C ASP A 330 -1.01 -3.41 33.07
N CYS A 331 -0.33 -2.26 33.19
CA CYS A 331 0.18 -1.69 34.43
C CYS A 331 1.02 -2.67 35.29
N ALA A 332 1.56 -3.75 34.71
CA ALA A 332 2.33 -4.73 35.46
C ALA A 332 3.71 -4.18 35.84
N LEU A 333 3.97 -4.09 37.15
CA LEU A 333 5.31 -3.85 37.69
C LEU A 333 6.17 -5.11 37.59
N LEU A 334 7.32 -4.98 36.92
CA LEU A 334 8.30 -6.03 36.67
C LEU A 334 9.67 -5.61 37.23
N GLU A 335 10.38 -6.58 37.79
CA GLU A 335 11.74 -6.39 38.30
C GLU A 335 12.74 -7.11 37.40
N VAL A 336 13.59 -6.34 36.71
CA VAL A 336 14.60 -6.87 35.77
C VAL A 336 15.98 -6.37 36.19
N ASP A 337 16.81 -7.27 36.73
CA ASP A 337 18.17 -6.97 37.22
C ASP A 337 18.26 -5.78 38.18
N GLY A 338 17.35 -5.71 39.16
CA GLY A 338 17.32 -4.65 40.17
C GLY A 338 16.82 -3.29 39.64
N ARG A 339 16.14 -3.29 38.49
CA ARG A 339 15.39 -2.13 37.98
C ARG A 339 13.92 -2.49 37.90
N SER A 340 13.10 -1.62 38.48
CA SER A 340 11.65 -1.64 38.33
C SER A 340 11.26 -1.04 36.99
N LEU A 341 10.37 -1.73 36.27
CA LEU A 341 9.75 -1.23 35.06
C LEU A 341 8.26 -1.59 35.04
N VAL A 342 7.46 -0.76 34.40
CA VAL A 342 6.01 -0.95 34.25
C VAL A 342 5.70 -1.19 32.79
N LEU A 343 4.89 -2.20 32.51
CA LEU A 343 4.25 -2.37 31.21
C LEU A 343 3.02 -1.46 31.17
N ALA A 344 2.98 -0.54 30.21
CA ALA A 344 1.82 0.32 29.99
C ALA A 344 1.27 0.09 28.59
N ARG A 345 -0.04 -0.10 28.45
CA ARG A 345 -0.73 -0.23 27.17
C ARG A 345 -0.27 0.81 26.14
N ASP A 346 0.07 0.35 24.93
CA ASP A 346 0.50 1.19 23.80
C ASP A 346 -0.44 1.00 22.62
N GLU A 347 -1.40 1.91 22.47
CA GLU A 347 -2.38 1.83 21.38
C GLU A 347 -1.79 2.39 20.07
N PRO A 348 -2.04 1.74 18.91
CA PRO A 348 -1.52 2.20 17.62
C PRO A 348 -1.96 3.60 17.23
N GLU A 349 -3.16 4.00 17.64
CA GLU A 349 -3.78 5.30 17.37
C GLU A 349 -3.03 6.44 18.06
N ASP A 350 -2.52 6.19 19.26
CA ASP A 350 -1.79 7.15 20.10
C ASP A 350 -0.26 7.06 19.92
N SER A 351 0.22 6.06 19.17
CA SER A 351 1.63 5.73 19.05
C SER A 351 2.11 5.90 17.60
N PRO A 352 2.72 7.05 17.26
CA PRO A 352 3.28 7.31 15.93
C PRO A 352 4.27 6.24 15.46
N PHE A 353 4.91 5.56 16.41
CA PHE A 353 5.82 4.45 16.15
C PHE A 353 5.09 3.16 15.76
N LEU A 354 4.07 2.74 16.51
CA LEU A 354 3.29 1.54 16.19
C LEU A 354 2.46 1.75 14.92
N GLY A 355 1.88 2.94 14.73
CA GLY A 355 1.28 3.34 13.46
C GLY A 355 2.27 3.17 12.30
N ALA A 356 3.46 3.77 12.35
CA ALA A 356 4.42 3.67 11.26
C ALA A 356 5.02 2.27 11.03
N SER A 357 5.06 1.41 12.05
CA SER A 357 5.78 0.12 12.01
C SER A 357 4.87 -1.10 11.87
N ILE A 358 3.62 -1.02 12.33
CA ILE A 358 2.69 -2.15 12.47
C ILE A 358 1.28 -1.83 11.92
N ALA A 359 0.91 -0.55 11.74
CA ALA A 359 -0.42 -0.13 11.28
C ALA A 359 -0.33 1.14 10.40
N PRO A 360 0.23 1.06 9.17
CA PRO A 360 0.80 2.20 8.45
C PRO A 360 -0.16 3.35 8.15
N GLU A 361 -1.48 3.19 8.28
CA GLU A 361 -2.46 4.27 8.13
C GLU A 361 -3.68 4.10 9.06
N GLY A 362 -3.87 5.03 10.00
CA GLY A 362 -5.16 5.28 10.66
C GLY A 362 -5.71 4.16 11.56
N GLY A 363 -4.85 3.42 12.27
CA GLY A 363 -5.28 2.37 13.20
C GLY A 363 -5.60 1.03 12.55
N SER A 364 -5.43 0.87 11.24
CA SER A 364 -5.62 -0.41 10.55
C SER A 364 -4.32 -1.21 10.43
N PRO A 365 -4.34 -2.56 10.56
CA PRO A 365 -3.13 -3.38 10.61
C PRO A 365 -2.29 -3.25 9.33
N ALA A 366 -0.98 -3.49 9.42
CA ALA A 366 -0.07 -3.52 8.27
C ALA A 366 -0.61 -4.47 7.20
N THR A 367 -0.89 -3.93 6.02
CA THR A 367 -1.29 -4.66 4.82
C THR A 367 -0.20 -4.51 3.77
N GLY A 368 0.25 -5.63 3.20
CA GLY A 368 1.28 -5.60 2.16
C GLY A 368 1.61 -6.99 1.61
N LEU A 369 2.06 -7.02 0.36
CA LEU A 369 2.62 -8.21 -0.27
C LEU A 369 4.09 -8.41 0.16
N LEU A 370 4.87 -7.33 0.37
CA LEU A 370 6.28 -7.41 0.79
C LEU A 370 6.45 -7.13 2.30
N TRP A 371 7.16 -8.01 3.01
CA TRP A 371 7.40 -7.96 4.46
C TRP A 371 8.90 -7.94 4.75
N ARG A 372 9.36 -7.11 5.69
CA ARG A 372 10.78 -7.04 6.09
C ARG A 372 10.97 -7.31 7.57
N SER A 373 12.05 -8.02 7.92
CA SER A 373 12.41 -8.30 9.31
C SER A 373 12.85 -7.03 10.02
N VAL A 374 12.30 -6.80 11.21
CA VAL A 374 12.60 -5.65 12.09
C VAL A 374 13.98 -5.80 12.76
N VAL A 375 14.38 -7.05 13.02
CA VAL A 375 15.70 -7.42 13.55
C VAL A 375 16.43 -8.35 12.57
N ALA A 376 17.75 -8.40 12.66
CA ALA A 376 18.54 -9.36 11.92
C ALA A 376 18.33 -10.78 12.50
N LEU A 377 18.15 -11.74 11.61
CA LEU A 377 17.78 -13.13 11.90
C LEU A 377 19.02 -14.04 11.85
N ARG A 378 19.02 -15.06 12.71
CA ARG A 378 20.00 -16.15 12.75
C ARG A 378 19.24 -17.48 12.84
N PRO A 379 19.77 -18.59 12.29
CA PRO A 379 19.17 -19.89 12.53
C PRO A 379 19.36 -20.27 14.01
N GLY A 380 18.33 -20.87 14.61
CA GLY A 380 18.36 -21.27 16.02
C GLY A 380 19.30 -22.44 16.31
N VAL A 381 19.69 -23.19 15.26
CA VAL A 381 20.69 -24.26 15.35
C VAL A 381 21.56 -24.25 14.09
N GLY A 382 22.87 -24.43 14.23
CA GLY A 382 23.80 -24.62 13.11
C GLY A 382 24.44 -23.34 12.55
N LYS A 383 25.18 -23.47 11.45
CA LYS A 383 25.86 -22.34 10.79
C LYS A 383 24.87 -21.46 10.04
N ALA A 384 25.02 -20.15 10.19
CA ALA A 384 24.19 -19.17 9.51
C ALA A 384 24.57 -18.99 8.04
N THR A 385 23.80 -19.65 7.17
CA THR A 385 23.82 -19.50 5.72
C THR A 385 22.46 -18.99 5.22
N LEU A 386 22.41 -18.45 3.99
CA LEU A 386 21.16 -17.99 3.37
C LEU A 386 20.09 -19.10 3.39
N GLY A 387 20.42 -20.29 2.88
CA GLY A 387 19.47 -21.41 2.81
C GLY A 387 19.01 -21.94 4.17
N THR A 388 19.88 -21.90 5.20
CA THR A 388 19.45 -22.28 6.57
C THR A 388 18.48 -21.27 7.19
N ILE A 389 18.64 -19.98 6.87
CA ILE A 389 17.75 -18.92 7.36
C ILE A 389 16.43 -18.97 6.61
N GLU A 390 16.46 -19.12 5.29
CA GLU A 390 15.28 -19.30 4.44
C GLU A 390 14.43 -20.49 4.90
N ALA A 391 15.02 -21.69 5.01
CA ALA A 391 14.28 -22.87 5.45
C ALA A 391 13.69 -22.72 6.87
N ALA A 392 14.36 -21.97 7.74
CA ALA A 392 13.87 -21.71 9.08
C ALA A 392 12.73 -20.68 9.09
N VAL A 393 12.80 -19.64 8.26
CA VAL A 393 11.73 -18.65 8.07
C VAL A 393 10.50 -19.29 7.46
N LEU A 394 10.64 -20.16 6.45
CA LEU A 394 9.52 -20.90 5.87
C LEU A 394 8.81 -21.79 6.90
N ARG A 395 9.58 -22.51 7.74
CA ARG A 395 9.00 -23.30 8.85
C ARG A 395 8.27 -22.42 9.87
N ALA A 396 8.83 -21.25 10.18
CA ALA A 396 8.21 -20.31 11.10
C ALA A 396 6.92 -19.70 10.51
N ALA A 397 6.90 -19.41 9.20
CA ALA A 397 5.73 -18.88 8.50
C ALA A 397 4.60 -19.92 8.50
N SER A 398 4.92 -21.19 8.23
CA SER A 398 3.97 -22.29 8.32
C SER A 398 3.38 -22.44 9.73
N ALA A 399 4.20 -22.30 10.78
CA ALA A 399 3.73 -22.30 12.16
C ALA A 399 2.83 -21.09 12.50
N ALA A 400 3.02 -19.97 11.81
CA ALA A 400 2.18 -18.77 11.92
C ALA A 400 0.91 -18.83 11.04
N GLY A 401 0.60 -19.99 10.42
CA GLY A 401 -0.59 -20.17 9.58
C GLY A 401 -0.43 -19.64 8.15
N ILE A 402 0.78 -19.31 7.71
CA ILE A 402 1.08 -18.93 6.33
C ILE A 402 1.60 -20.15 5.58
N SER A 403 0.83 -20.65 4.60
CA SER A 403 1.32 -21.73 3.73
C SER A 403 2.61 -21.29 3.04
N PRO A 404 3.67 -22.13 2.99
CA PRO A 404 4.89 -21.82 2.24
C PRO A 404 4.64 -21.45 0.78
N ASP A 405 3.59 -22.02 0.15
CA ASP A 405 3.21 -21.73 -1.24
C ASP A 405 2.74 -20.28 -1.45
N ARG A 406 2.36 -19.58 -0.36
CA ARG A 406 2.01 -18.16 -0.42
C ARG A 406 3.22 -17.25 -0.52
N ILE A 407 4.43 -17.75 -0.23
CA ILE A 407 5.66 -16.95 -0.27
C ILE A 407 6.21 -17.00 -1.69
N THR A 408 6.01 -15.92 -2.45
CA THR A 408 6.37 -15.83 -3.86
C THR A 408 7.83 -15.42 -4.07
N ASP A 409 8.42 -14.69 -3.13
CA ASP A 409 9.83 -14.30 -3.16
C ASP A 409 10.44 -14.25 -1.74
N PHE A 410 11.74 -14.57 -1.64
CA PHE A 410 12.53 -14.54 -0.41
C PHE A 410 13.86 -13.86 -0.69
N ARG A 411 14.18 -12.81 0.07
CA ARG A 411 15.47 -12.11 -0.04
C ARG A 411 16.09 -11.98 1.34
N ALA A 412 17.42 -12.03 1.39
CA ALA A 412 18.13 -11.70 2.61
C ALA A 412 19.34 -10.81 2.34
N SER A 413 19.58 -9.86 3.24
CA SER A 413 20.66 -8.89 3.16
C SER A 413 21.41 -8.81 4.48
N ARG A 414 22.70 -8.44 4.43
CA ARG A 414 23.43 -8.16 5.66
C ARG A 414 22.86 -6.90 6.32
N PRO A 415 22.68 -6.87 7.65
CA PRO A 415 22.27 -5.66 8.33
C PRO A 415 23.29 -4.55 8.13
N ALA A 416 22.80 -3.35 7.81
CA ALA A 416 23.62 -2.16 7.78
C ALA A 416 24.13 -1.87 9.22
N PRO A 417 25.39 -1.43 9.38
CA PRO A 417 25.87 -1.00 10.68
C PRO A 417 25.06 0.23 11.14
N TRP A 418 24.46 0.15 12.33
CA TRP A 418 23.84 1.31 12.96
C TRP A 418 24.94 2.31 13.37
N PRO A 419 24.69 3.64 13.33
CA PRO A 419 25.69 4.66 13.68
C PRO A 419 26.34 4.47 15.07
N HIS A 420 25.68 3.76 15.97
CA HIS A 420 26.09 3.56 17.37
C HIS A 420 26.21 2.09 17.78
N ARG A 421 26.20 1.14 16.82
CA ARG A 421 26.27 -0.31 17.11
C ARG A 421 27.44 -0.93 16.36
N PRO A 422 28.26 -1.81 16.98
CA PRO A 422 29.20 -2.64 16.23
C PRO A 422 28.43 -3.51 15.21
N ALA A 423 29.11 -3.90 14.13
CA ALA A 423 28.53 -4.75 13.09
C ALA A 423 27.90 -6.00 13.72
N ALA A 424 26.70 -6.37 13.24
CA ALA A 424 25.98 -7.57 13.68
C ALA A 424 26.91 -8.79 13.69
N GLY A 425 26.67 -9.72 14.62
CA GLY A 425 27.48 -10.91 14.78
C GLY A 425 27.57 -11.70 13.46
N ALA A 426 28.73 -12.31 13.18
CA ALA A 426 28.95 -13.04 11.93
C ALA A 426 27.78 -14.01 11.65
N GLY A 427 27.05 -13.74 10.56
CA GLY A 427 25.95 -14.58 10.08
C GLY A 427 24.51 -14.09 10.30
N ALA A 428 24.26 -12.93 10.92
CA ALA A 428 22.91 -12.38 11.02
C ALA A 428 22.47 -11.71 9.69
N LEU A 429 21.22 -11.91 9.25
CA LEU A 429 20.65 -11.35 8.01
C LEU A 429 19.30 -10.69 8.25
N HIS A 430 19.04 -9.52 7.64
CA HIS A 430 17.67 -9.05 7.45
C HIS A 430 17.01 -9.85 6.33
N VAL A 431 15.74 -10.22 6.52
CA VAL A 431 14.96 -10.99 5.55
C VAL A 431 13.82 -10.14 5.02
N GLU A 432 13.54 -10.27 3.73
CA GLU A 432 12.37 -9.75 3.04
C GLU A 432 11.58 -10.92 2.43
N LEU A 433 10.25 -10.91 2.54
CA LEU A 433 9.34 -11.93 2.02
C LEU A 433 8.26 -11.28 1.17
N GLU A 434 7.97 -11.82 -0.01
CA GLU A 434 6.80 -11.44 -0.80
C GLU A 434 5.71 -12.51 -0.68
N LEU A 435 4.46 -12.08 -0.51
CA LEU A 435 3.27 -12.93 -0.38
C LEU A 435 2.38 -12.81 -1.62
N ASP A 436 1.70 -13.89 -1.99
CA ASP A 436 0.74 -13.95 -3.10
C ASP A 436 -0.58 -13.20 -2.86
N ALA A 437 -0.88 -12.91 -1.59
CA ALA A 437 -2.05 -12.16 -1.15
C ALA A 437 -1.75 -11.43 0.15
N THR A 438 -2.46 -10.33 0.37
CA THR A 438 -2.29 -9.43 1.52
C THR A 438 -2.36 -10.19 2.85
N HIS A 439 -1.36 -9.97 3.71
CA HIS A 439 -1.39 -10.36 5.12
C HIS A 439 -1.74 -9.14 5.97
N VAL A 440 -2.46 -9.35 7.06
CA VAL A 440 -3.03 -8.28 7.88
C VAL A 440 -2.48 -8.38 9.29
N GLY A 441 -1.73 -7.35 9.69
CA GLY A 441 -1.10 -7.28 11.00
C GLY A 441 0.35 -7.77 11.01
N PRO A 442 1.03 -7.72 12.16
CA PRO A 442 2.43 -8.08 12.25
C PRO A 442 2.66 -9.55 11.88
N LEU A 443 3.51 -9.81 10.88
CA LEU A 443 3.98 -11.16 10.61
C LEU A 443 5.01 -11.56 11.66
N VAL A 444 4.55 -12.27 12.68
CA VAL A 444 5.38 -12.75 13.78
C VAL A 444 5.79 -14.17 13.47
N LEU A 445 7.10 -14.42 13.49
CA LEU A 445 7.68 -15.74 13.23
C LEU A 445 8.24 -16.32 14.53
N PRO A 446 7.40 -16.86 15.44
CA PRO A 446 7.87 -17.55 16.62
C PRO A 446 8.42 -18.91 16.22
N SER A 447 9.74 -19.08 16.26
CA SER A 447 10.30 -20.40 15.98
C SER A 447 11.57 -20.66 16.76
N PRO A 448 11.76 -21.86 17.35
CA PRO A 448 13.07 -22.28 17.84
C PRO A 448 14.09 -22.42 16.68
N HIS A 449 13.63 -22.37 15.43
CA HIS A 449 14.46 -22.48 14.24
C HIS A 449 14.98 -21.14 13.72
N VAL A 450 14.34 -20.02 14.05
CA VAL A 450 14.76 -18.65 13.66
C VAL A 450 14.79 -17.77 14.90
N VAL A 451 15.96 -17.23 15.20
CA VAL A 451 16.17 -16.39 16.37
C VAL A 451 16.72 -15.07 15.90
N GLY A 452 16.07 -13.96 16.26
CA GLY A 452 16.64 -12.62 16.13
C GLY A 452 17.92 -12.50 16.98
N GLU A 453 18.80 -11.55 16.64
CA GLU A 453 19.94 -11.26 17.53
C GLU A 453 19.47 -11.08 18.98
N GLY A 454 20.20 -11.69 19.93
CA GLY A 454 19.87 -11.66 21.36
C GLY A 454 18.84 -12.68 21.87
N GLY A 455 18.40 -13.66 21.05
CA GLY A 455 17.42 -14.66 21.51
C GLY A 455 15.96 -14.30 21.22
N LEU A 456 15.73 -13.25 20.43
CA LEU A 456 14.43 -12.60 20.24
C LEU A 456 13.59 -13.31 19.18
N PRO A 457 12.25 -13.38 19.31
CA PRO A 457 11.42 -13.78 18.20
C PRO A 457 11.48 -12.73 17.08
N ALA A 458 11.49 -13.23 15.85
CA ALA A 458 11.57 -12.41 14.64
C ALA A 458 10.20 -11.77 14.36
N LEU A 459 10.11 -10.46 14.51
CA LEU A 459 9.02 -9.68 13.94
C LEU A 459 9.36 -9.28 12.51
N MET A 460 8.53 -9.68 11.55
CA MET A 460 8.54 -9.14 10.19
C MET A 460 7.38 -8.15 10.09
N ALA A 461 7.68 -6.87 10.02
CA ALA A 461 6.66 -5.84 9.94
C ALA A 461 7.24 -4.60 9.28
N THR A 462 6.83 -4.39 8.03
CA THR A 462 6.58 -3.08 7.40
C THR A 462 5.79 -3.37 6.13
N ALA A 463 4.68 -2.67 5.87
CA ALA A 463 4.27 -2.46 4.47
C ALA A 463 5.46 -1.81 3.75
N PRO A 464 5.81 -2.24 2.52
CA PRO A 464 6.97 -1.71 1.85
C PRO A 464 6.85 -0.19 1.77
N LEU A 465 7.90 0.52 2.18
CA LEU A 465 7.96 1.95 1.93
C LEU A 465 7.77 2.14 0.41
N PRO A 466 6.93 3.10 -0.04
CA PRO A 466 6.76 3.35 -1.45
C PRO A 466 8.13 3.52 -2.13
N THR A 467 8.43 2.67 -3.09
CA THR A 467 9.71 2.68 -3.81
C THR A 467 9.75 3.71 -4.92
N MET A 468 8.58 4.26 -5.28
CA MET A 468 8.42 5.18 -6.38
C MET A 468 7.55 6.38 -6.01
N ALA A 469 7.91 7.52 -6.56
CA ALA A 469 7.10 8.72 -6.62
C ALA A 469 7.11 9.24 -8.06
N ARG A 470 5.93 9.29 -8.70
CA ARG A 470 5.79 9.75 -10.10
C ARG A 470 5.17 11.14 -10.11
N PHE A 471 5.69 11.99 -10.98
CA PHE A 471 5.29 13.39 -11.12
C PHE A 471 4.96 13.69 -12.57
N VAL A 472 3.91 14.49 -12.80
CA VAL A 472 3.67 15.15 -14.09
C VAL A 472 4.56 16.38 -14.19
N LEU A 473 5.20 16.58 -15.34
CA LEU A 473 5.92 17.79 -15.71
C LEU A 473 5.01 18.68 -16.58
N ALA A 474 4.48 19.75 -15.98
CA ALA A 474 3.55 20.67 -16.63
C ALA A 474 4.27 21.92 -17.20
N GLY A 475 4.02 22.22 -18.47
CA GLY A 475 4.50 23.42 -19.17
C GLY A 475 4.27 23.35 -20.68
N ARG A 476 4.11 24.51 -21.35
CA ARG A 476 3.91 24.57 -22.82
C ARG A 476 5.12 24.07 -23.61
N ASP A 477 6.32 24.23 -23.08
CA ASP A 477 7.58 23.82 -23.70
C ASP A 477 8.23 22.67 -22.91
N ARG A 478 7.72 21.45 -23.09
CA ARG A 478 8.28 20.24 -22.48
C ARG A 478 9.69 19.97 -23.02
N PRO A 479 10.68 19.63 -22.16
CA PRO A 479 12.04 19.39 -22.61
C PRO A 479 12.12 18.11 -23.47
N PRO A 480 13.00 18.05 -24.49
CA PRO A 480 13.21 16.81 -25.24
C PRO A 480 13.78 15.70 -24.34
N VAL A 481 13.55 14.43 -24.70
CA VAL A 481 14.13 13.26 -24.00
C VAL A 481 15.66 13.30 -23.93
N GLU A 482 16.32 13.95 -24.88
CA GLU A 482 17.77 14.21 -24.89
C GLU A 482 18.24 14.98 -23.64
N ASP A 483 17.36 15.76 -23.02
CA ASP A 483 17.65 16.56 -21.83
C ASP A 483 17.41 15.79 -20.51
N THR A 484 17.18 14.48 -20.57
CA THR A 484 16.91 13.62 -19.40
C THR A 484 17.86 13.90 -18.23
N ALA A 485 19.17 13.84 -18.44
CA ALA A 485 20.16 14.06 -17.39
C ALA A 485 20.15 15.50 -16.83
N LEU A 486 19.76 16.48 -17.65
CA LEU A 486 19.62 17.87 -17.21
C LEU A 486 18.39 18.00 -16.31
N VAL A 487 17.24 17.51 -16.78
CA VAL A 487 15.94 17.64 -16.10
C VAL A 487 15.93 16.87 -14.80
N THR A 488 16.38 15.61 -14.80
CA THR A 488 16.48 14.78 -13.59
C THR A 488 17.51 15.34 -12.60
N GLY A 489 18.59 15.95 -13.09
CA GLY A 489 19.54 16.69 -12.26
C GLY A 489 18.87 17.87 -11.53
N ARG A 490 17.99 18.62 -12.21
CA ARG A 490 17.19 19.69 -11.60
C ARG A 490 16.14 19.16 -10.63
N PHE A 491 15.50 18.06 -10.99
CA PHE A 491 14.54 17.37 -10.14
C PHE A 491 15.18 16.96 -8.80
N ARG A 492 16.35 16.31 -8.86
CA ARG A 492 17.14 15.99 -7.67
C ARG A 492 17.50 17.25 -6.87
N GLN A 493 18.03 18.29 -7.51
CA GLN A 493 18.40 19.53 -6.82
C GLN A 493 17.23 20.17 -6.08
N ALA A 494 16.06 20.20 -6.70
CA ALA A 494 14.86 20.76 -6.10
C ALA A 494 14.38 19.92 -4.91
N ALA A 495 14.41 18.59 -5.01
CA ALA A 495 14.12 17.69 -3.89
C ALA A 495 15.09 17.87 -2.71
N LEU A 496 16.39 18.06 -2.99
CA LEU A 496 17.39 18.36 -1.96
C LEU A 496 17.15 19.73 -1.30
N ALA A 497 16.74 20.74 -2.07
CA ALA A 497 16.49 22.09 -1.56
C ALA A 497 15.36 22.15 -0.52
N MET A 498 14.43 21.18 -0.53
CA MET A 498 13.35 21.08 0.47
C MET A 498 13.86 20.83 1.90
N TRP A 499 15.12 20.44 2.05
CA TRP A 499 15.76 20.16 3.33
C TRP A 499 16.72 21.26 3.81
N GLY A 500 16.90 22.31 3.00
CA GLY A 500 17.84 23.41 3.27
C GLY A 500 19.31 23.04 3.04
N HIS A 501 20.18 24.05 2.92
CA HIS A 501 21.60 23.91 2.57
C HIS A 501 22.52 23.44 3.73
N ARG A 502 21.98 22.87 4.81
CA ARG A 502 22.76 22.47 5.98
C ARG A 502 23.26 21.02 5.85
N PRO A 503 24.57 20.75 6.00
CA PRO A 503 25.12 19.39 5.98
C PRO A 503 24.46 18.49 7.04
N GLY A 504 24.17 17.23 6.70
CA GLY A 504 23.64 16.22 7.63
C GLY A 504 22.12 16.18 7.81
N LEU A 505 21.37 17.15 7.25
CA LEU A 505 19.90 17.16 7.30
C LEU A 505 19.25 16.35 6.19
N VAL A 506 19.90 16.24 5.02
CA VAL A 506 19.37 15.53 3.86
C VAL A 506 19.51 14.01 4.05
N PRO A 507 18.43 13.22 3.90
CA PRO A 507 18.49 11.77 4.00
C PRO A 507 19.46 11.14 2.98
N PRO A 508 20.23 10.09 3.37
CA PRO A 508 21.11 9.35 2.46
C PRO A 508 20.40 8.81 1.22
N THR A 509 19.12 8.44 1.35
CA THR A 509 18.25 8.01 0.24
C THR A 509 18.17 9.05 -0.88
N LEU A 510 18.25 10.35 -0.56
CA LEU A 510 18.21 11.43 -1.56
C LEU A 510 19.62 11.94 -1.92
N SER A 511 20.49 12.07 -0.91
CA SER A 511 21.82 12.69 -1.08
C SER A 511 22.83 11.74 -1.71
N GLY A 512 22.73 10.43 -1.47
CA GLY A 512 23.77 9.46 -1.79
C GLY A 512 25.03 9.59 -0.92
N HIS A 513 24.95 10.32 0.21
CA HIS A 513 26.06 10.56 1.13
C HIS A 513 25.72 10.08 2.55
N ASP A 514 26.74 9.64 3.29
CA ASP A 514 26.65 9.30 4.70
C ASP A 514 26.53 10.56 5.59
N ALA A 515 26.36 10.35 6.90
CA ALA A 515 26.25 11.44 7.88
C ALA A 515 27.51 12.34 7.96
N ALA A 516 28.67 11.85 7.49
CA ALA A 516 29.91 12.61 7.41
C ALA A 516 30.07 13.33 6.06
N GLY A 517 29.06 13.28 5.17
CA GLY A 517 29.10 13.89 3.86
C GLY A 517 29.98 13.16 2.85
N ARG A 518 30.36 11.90 3.12
CA ARG A 518 31.12 11.06 2.18
C ARG A 518 30.16 10.29 1.28
N PRO A 519 30.50 10.05 0.00
CA PRO A 519 29.69 9.20 -0.86
C PRO A 519 29.45 7.82 -0.23
N LEU A 520 28.24 7.30 -0.32
CA LEU A 520 27.93 5.96 0.17
C LEU A 520 28.80 4.92 -0.55
N ALA A 521 29.55 4.14 0.23
CA ALA A 521 30.30 2.99 -0.27
C ALA A 521 29.37 1.79 -0.44
N ASP A 522 28.32 1.95 -1.25
CA ASP A 522 27.27 0.96 -1.43
C ASP A 522 27.25 0.45 -2.89
N PRO A 523 27.66 -0.81 -3.13
CA PRO A 523 27.63 -1.41 -4.46
C PRO A 523 26.20 -1.71 -4.96
N THR A 524 25.18 -1.63 -4.09
CA THR A 524 23.77 -1.93 -4.42
C THR A 524 22.98 -0.72 -4.91
N HIS A 525 23.57 0.48 -4.87
CA HIS A 525 22.93 1.72 -5.32
C HIS A 525 21.62 2.03 -4.56
N SER A 526 21.64 1.95 -3.23
CA SER A 526 20.49 2.18 -2.32
C SER A 526 19.87 3.59 -2.35
N HIS A 527 20.48 4.55 -3.04
CA HIS A 527 19.99 5.93 -3.13
C HIS A 527 19.17 6.17 -4.41
N ALA A 528 18.34 7.22 -4.38
CA ALA A 528 17.32 7.46 -5.38
C ALA A 528 17.89 7.64 -6.79
N PHE A 529 17.20 7.00 -7.73
CA PHE A 529 17.26 7.22 -9.16
C PHE A 529 16.26 8.30 -9.51
N TRP A 530 16.71 9.27 -10.29
CA TRP A 530 15.92 10.38 -10.80
C TRP A 530 15.79 10.14 -12.30
N LEU A 531 14.60 9.72 -12.71
CA LEU A 531 14.33 9.23 -14.05
C LEU A 531 13.34 10.17 -14.74
N ALA A 532 13.43 10.21 -16.06
CA ALA A 532 12.50 10.93 -16.91
C ALA A 532 11.77 9.92 -17.80
N GLU A 533 10.51 10.20 -18.04
CA GLU A 533 9.62 9.39 -18.85
C GLU A 533 9.00 10.25 -19.95
N ASP A 534 8.91 9.65 -21.14
CA ASP A 534 8.16 10.14 -22.30
C ASP A 534 6.92 9.25 -22.40
N TYR A 535 5.88 9.64 -21.66
CA TYR A 535 4.68 8.82 -21.47
C TYR A 535 3.82 8.79 -22.72
N ASP A 536 3.71 9.91 -23.45
CA ASP A 536 2.93 9.98 -24.69
C ASP A 536 3.72 9.58 -25.95
N GLY A 537 5.04 9.37 -25.83
CA GLY A 537 5.91 8.91 -26.91
C GLY A 537 6.22 10.00 -27.95
N ASP A 538 6.05 11.28 -27.61
CA ASP A 538 6.28 12.41 -28.51
C ASP A 538 7.75 12.87 -28.58
N GLY A 539 8.65 12.18 -27.86
CA GLY A 539 10.07 12.53 -27.76
C GLY A 539 10.33 13.67 -26.76
N ARG A 540 9.36 14.04 -25.94
CA ARG A 540 9.48 15.02 -24.85
C ARG A 540 9.28 14.35 -23.50
N ILE A 541 9.91 14.92 -22.49
CA ILE A 541 9.75 14.49 -21.10
C ILE A 541 8.47 15.13 -20.58
N ASP A 542 7.54 14.30 -20.13
CA ASP A 542 6.26 14.71 -19.57
C ASP A 542 6.03 14.16 -18.16
N HIS A 543 6.79 13.14 -17.76
CA HIS A 543 6.77 12.60 -16.41
C HIS A 543 8.18 12.46 -15.84
N LEU A 544 8.25 12.56 -14.51
CA LEU A 544 9.47 12.37 -13.73
C LEU A 544 9.22 11.32 -12.65
N VAL A 545 10.20 10.44 -12.47
CA VAL A 545 10.11 9.34 -11.51
C VAL A 545 11.28 9.43 -10.55
N ALA A 546 10.98 9.53 -9.25
CA ALA A 546 11.95 9.26 -8.20
C ALA A 546 11.78 7.79 -7.77
N TYR A 547 12.83 6.99 -7.90
CA TYR A 547 12.82 5.57 -7.56
C TYR A 547 13.92 5.23 -6.56
N ALA A 548 13.59 4.60 -5.44
CA ALA A 548 14.54 4.10 -4.46
C ALA A 548 14.17 2.67 -4.07
N ARG A 549 15.09 1.72 -4.30
CA ARG A 549 14.87 0.28 -4.05
C ARG A 549 14.42 -0.05 -2.62
N HIS A 550 14.85 0.73 -1.63
CA HIS A 550 14.47 0.53 -0.22
C HIS A 550 13.33 1.45 0.25
N GLY A 551 12.76 2.22 -0.67
CA GLY A 551 11.58 3.05 -0.44
C GLY A 551 11.82 4.39 0.25
N PHE A 552 10.77 5.20 0.22
CA PHE A 552 10.76 6.56 0.74
C PHE A 552 10.14 6.62 2.14
N PRO A 553 10.93 6.94 3.19
CA PRO A 553 10.39 7.14 4.53
C PRO A 553 9.50 8.40 4.58
N ALA A 554 8.60 8.47 5.57
CA ALA A 554 7.60 9.54 5.66
C ALA A 554 8.16 10.98 5.54
N PRO A 555 9.30 11.34 6.15
CA PRO A 555 9.90 12.67 5.96
C PRO A 555 10.31 12.99 4.52
N VAL A 556 10.77 11.97 3.78
CA VAL A 556 11.12 12.09 2.35
C VAL A 556 9.85 12.24 1.52
N ARG A 557 8.81 11.46 1.80
CA ARG A 557 7.51 11.59 1.10
C ARG A 557 6.92 12.98 1.29
N ALA A 558 6.90 13.49 2.51
CA ALA A 558 6.43 14.85 2.79
C ALA A 558 7.26 15.94 2.07
N ALA A 559 8.56 15.71 1.82
CA ALA A 559 9.39 16.65 1.07
C ALA A 559 9.11 16.58 -0.45
N LEU A 560 8.93 15.37 -0.98
CA LEU A 560 8.59 15.14 -2.39
C LEU A 560 7.18 15.65 -2.72
N ASP A 561 6.21 15.48 -1.82
CA ASP A 561 4.84 16.00 -1.95
C ASP A 561 4.78 17.53 -2.02
N ARG A 562 5.68 18.22 -1.30
CA ARG A 562 5.80 19.69 -1.34
C ARG A 562 6.49 20.21 -2.60
N LEU A 563 7.05 19.35 -3.44
CA LEU A 563 7.76 19.75 -4.63
C LEU A 563 6.77 20.12 -5.74
N THR A 564 6.71 21.41 -6.08
CA THR A 564 5.77 21.96 -7.08
C THR A 564 6.45 22.58 -8.30
N ARG A 565 7.79 22.74 -8.26
CA ARG A 565 8.55 23.44 -9.30
C ARG A 565 10.01 23.02 -9.40
N LEU A 566 10.54 23.06 -10.61
CA LEU A 566 11.95 22.88 -10.93
C LEU A 566 12.52 24.17 -11.53
N TRP A 567 13.62 24.67 -10.99
CA TRP A 567 14.24 25.93 -11.41
C TRP A 567 15.33 25.73 -12.46
N LEU A 568 15.27 26.51 -13.54
CA LEU A 568 16.28 26.56 -14.60
C LEU A 568 17.34 27.64 -14.32
N ALA A 569 18.51 27.50 -14.96
CA ALA A 569 19.62 28.46 -14.79
C ALA A 569 19.31 29.86 -15.35
N ASP A 570 18.37 29.95 -16.30
CA ASP A 570 17.98 31.18 -16.99
C ASP A 570 16.79 31.88 -16.31
N GLY A 571 16.39 31.42 -15.11
CA GLY A 571 15.28 31.99 -14.35
C GLY A 571 13.89 31.45 -14.73
N ARG A 572 13.78 30.59 -15.75
CA ARG A 572 12.53 29.88 -16.05
C ARG A 572 12.24 28.78 -15.02
N GLU A 573 10.99 28.36 -14.94
CA GLU A 573 10.54 27.25 -14.10
C GLU A 573 9.71 26.24 -14.89
N TRP A 574 9.87 24.96 -14.56
CA TRP A 574 8.89 23.92 -14.91
C TRP A 574 8.05 23.59 -13.68
N ARG A 575 6.74 23.45 -13.87
CA ARG A 575 5.86 23.01 -12.78
C ARG A 575 5.83 21.50 -12.73
N VAL A 576 5.82 20.96 -11.52
CA VAL A 576 5.64 19.54 -11.29
C VAL A 576 4.49 19.32 -10.34
N ALA A 577 3.78 18.22 -10.52
CA ALA A 577 2.73 17.78 -9.60
C ALA A 577 2.94 16.30 -9.31
N LEU A 578 2.92 15.93 -8.03
CA LEU A 578 2.99 14.53 -7.62
C LEU A 578 1.71 13.81 -8.05
N GLU A 579 1.84 12.73 -8.82
CA GLU A 579 0.73 11.83 -9.15
C GLU A 579 0.41 10.88 -8.00
N GLY A 580 1.46 10.39 -7.33
CA GLY A 580 1.31 9.51 -6.18
C GLY A 580 2.62 8.85 -5.75
N PHE A 581 2.53 8.15 -4.62
CA PHE A 581 3.55 7.24 -4.13
C PHE A 581 3.08 5.78 -4.31
N GLY A 582 3.99 4.88 -4.63
CA GLY A 582 3.70 3.44 -4.71
C GLY A 582 4.94 2.60 -5.04
N GLY A 583 4.72 1.35 -5.43
CA GLY A 583 5.68 0.51 -6.13
C GLY A 583 5.46 0.54 -7.66
N PRO A 584 6.32 -0.10 -8.45
CA PRO A 584 6.17 -0.17 -9.91
C PRO A 584 4.81 -0.69 -10.38
N ALA A 585 4.21 -1.63 -9.64
CA ALA A 585 2.89 -2.19 -9.95
C ALA A 585 1.73 -1.20 -9.78
N ASP A 586 1.91 -0.12 -9.00
CA ASP A 586 0.88 0.90 -8.79
C ASP A 586 0.79 1.92 -9.94
N PHE A 587 1.75 1.85 -10.89
CA PHE A 587 1.84 2.69 -12.09
C PHE A 587 1.99 1.81 -13.34
N PRO A 588 0.97 0.98 -13.67
CA PRO A 588 1.04 0.03 -14.77
C PRO A 588 1.15 0.68 -16.15
N ASP A 589 0.82 1.97 -16.24
CA ASP A 589 0.92 2.82 -17.42
C ASP A 589 2.30 3.48 -17.56
N CYS A 590 3.19 3.33 -16.55
CA CYS A 590 4.53 3.88 -16.61
C CYS A 590 5.41 3.01 -17.53
N GLY A 591 5.88 3.58 -18.64
CA GLY A 591 6.71 2.87 -19.63
C GLY A 591 8.10 2.45 -19.11
N LEU A 592 8.45 2.89 -17.91
CA LEU A 592 9.66 2.45 -17.20
C LEU A 592 9.41 1.20 -16.34
N CYS A 593 8.15 0.90 -16.02
CA CYS A 593 7.74 -0.14 -15.09
C CYS A 593 7.10 -1.32 -15.83
N GLY A 594 7.06 -2.48 -15.18
CA GLY A 594 6.49 -3.70 -15.77
C GLY A 594 7.40 -4.91 -15.59
N TRP A 595 6.78 -6.08 -15.61
CA TRP A 595 7.46 -7.37 -15.56
C TRP A 595 8.00 -7.73 -16.94
N GLY A 596 9.31 -7.79 -17.10
CA GLY A 596 9.94 -8.07 -18.38
C GLY A 596 11.22 -8.89 -18.25
N ARG A 597 11.44 -9.80 -19.21
CA ARG A 597 12.75 -10.43 -19.43
C ARG A 597 13.54 -9.71 -20.51
N ASP A 598 12.85 -9.07 -21.43
CA ASP A 598 13.41 -8.33 -22.56
C ASP A 598 13.28 -6.83 -22.29
N TRP A 599 14.40 -6.13 -22.42
CA TRP A 599 14.52 -4.73 -22.05
C TRP A 599 15.25 -3.96 -23.15
N ALA A 600 14.62 -2.91 -23.68
CA ALA A 600 15.24 -2.02 -24.66
C ALA A 600 15.63 -0.69 -24.02
N SER A 601 16.82 -0.19 -24.37
CA SER A 601 17.30 1.10 -23.87
C SER A 601 16.43 2.24 -24.41
N LEU A 602 15.82 3.00 -23.52
CA LEU A 602 15.10 4.26 -23.78
C LEU A 602 16.07 5.45 -23.83
N THR A 603 17.21 5.34 -23.14
CA THR A 603 18.31 6.30 -23.23
C THR A 603 19.64 5.57 -23.43
N PRO A 604 20.64 6.20 -24.09
CA PRO A 604 21.89 5.50 -24.39
C PRO A 604 22.60 5.02 -23.12
N TRP A 605 23.07 3.78 -23.16
CA TRP A 605 23.93 3.21 -22.12
C TRP A 605 25.37 3.70 -22.28
N TYR A 606 25.96 4.18 -21.19
CA TYR A 606 27.36 4.58 -21.13
C TYR A 606 28.14 3.65 -20.20
N ALA A 607 29.34 3.24 -20.64
CA ALA A 607 30.16 2.33 -19.87
C ALA A 607 30.55 2.92 -18.50
N PRO A 608 30.23 2.25 -17.38
CA PRO A 608 30.60 2.72 -16.03
C PRO A 608 32.08 2.45 -15.68
N TRP A 609 32.76 1.59 -16.44
CA TRP A 609 34.17 1.24 -16.26
C TRP A 609 34.97 1.40 -17.57
N HIS A 610 36.28 1.62 -17.47
CA HIS A 610 37.16 1.58 -18.63
C HIS A 610 37.16 0.20 -19.28
N ALA A 611 36.97 0.17 -20.61
CA ALA A 611 37.04 -1.06 -21.39
C ALA A 611 38.42 -1.71 -21.24
N LYS A 612 38.43 -3.02 -20.99
CA LYS A 612 39.62 -3.86 -20.92
C LYS A 612 39.41 -5.07 -21.83
N ARG A 613 40.49 -5.78 -22.20
CA ARG A 613 40.47 -6.92 -23.13
C ARG A 613 39.46 -8.05 -22.81
N ARG A 614 38.89 -8.09 -21.59
CA ARG A 614 37.90 -9.08 -21.11
C ARG A 614 36.67 -8.43 -20.46
N LEU A 615 36.47 -7.13 -20.66
CA LEU A 615 35.37 -6.37 -20.07
C LEU A 615 34.76 -5.49 -21.16
N ASP A 616 33.94 -6.11 -22.00
CA ASP A 616 33.09 -5.47 -23.01
C ASP A 616 31.74 -5.04 -22.40
N ALA A 617 30.84 -4.46 -23.20
CA ALA A 617 29.56 -3.94 -22.72
C ALA A 617 28.70 -5.03 -22.05
N GLU A 618 28.65 -6.22 -22.64
CA GLU A 618 27.91 -7.36 -22.09
C GLU A 618 28.50 -7.81 -20.74
N ALA A 619 29.82 -7.96 -20.65
CA ALA A 619 30.49 -8.31 -19.41
C ALA A 619 30.31 -7.24 -18.31
N MET A 620 30.28 -5.94 -18.68
CA MET A 620 29.98 -4.86 -17.74
C MET A 620 28.55 -4.93 -17.22
N ILE A 621 27.57 -5.12 -18.12
CA ILE A 621 26.15 -5.24 -17.74
C ILE A 621 25.94 -6.44 -16.82
N ARG A 622 26.48 -7.62 -17.17
CA ARG A 622 26.44 -8.81 -16.31
C ARG A 622 27.01 -8.54 -14.93
N LYS A 623 28.19 -7.91 -14.87
CA LYS A 623 28.85 -7.55 -13.62
C LYS A 623 28.00 -6.60 -12.79
N GLU A 624 27.40 -5.58 -13.39
CA GLU A 624 26.56 -4.59 -12.72
C GLU A 624 25.26 -5.20 -12.18
N LEU A 625 24.58 -6.04 -12.96
CA LEU A 625 23.38 -6.76 -12.54
C LEU A 625 23.62 -7.65 -11.32
N VAL A 626 24.75 -8.37 -11.28
CA VAL A 626 25.14 -9.20 -10.13
C VAL A 626 25.52 -8.34 -8.92
N LEU A 627 26.32 -7.29 -9.11
CA LEU A 627 26.74 -6.39 -8.01
C LEU A 627 25.54 -5.69 -7.35
N ARG A 628 24.51 -5.38 -8.13
CA ARG A 628 23.27 -4.76 -7.65
C ARG A 628 22.26 -5.75 -7.09
N GLY A 629 22.55 -7.05 -7.14
CA GLY A 629 21.60 -8.10 -6.73
C GLY A 629 20.29 -8.04 -7.52
N LEU A 630 20.38 -7.73 -8.82
CA LEU A 630 19.25 -7.84 -9.76
C LEU A 630 19.14 -9.27 -10.30
N ILE A 631 20.27 -9.99 -10.40
CA ILE A 631 20.34 -11.41 -10.73
C ILE A 631 21.38 -12.10 -9.83
N ARG A 632 21.30 -13.42 -9.73
CA ARG A 632 22.30 -14.24 -9.02
C ARG A 632 23.55 -14.45 -9.88
N ALA A 633 24.69 -14.69 -9.24
CA ALA A 633 25.97 -14.85 -9.94
C ALA A 633 25.99 -16.04 -10.92
N ASP A 634 25.28 -17.13 -10.60
CA ASP A 634 25.10 -18.30 -11.46
C ASP A 634 24.19 -18.05 -12.67
N GLN A 635 23.42 -16.95 -12.66
CA GLN A 635 22.55 -16.53 -13.76
C GLN A 635 23.25 -15.59 -14.75
N ALA A 636 24.44 -15.07 -14.42
CA ALA A 636 25.11 -14.04 -15.21
C ALA A 636 25.39 -14.48 -16.66
N ASP A 637 25.75 -15.75 -16.88
CA ASP A 637 26.06 -16.29 -18.21
C ASP A 637 24.84 -16.53 -19.08
N ALA A 638 23.63 -16.39 -18.53
CA ALA A 638 22.37 -16.46 -19.28
C ALA A 638 21.89 -15.09 -19.76
N VAL A 639 22.46 -13.99 -19.28
CA VAL A 639 22.18 -12.64 -19.80
C VAL A 639 22.73 -12.52 -21.22
N ARG A 640 21.96 -11.94 -22.12
CA ARG A 640 22.42 -11.60 -23.49
C ARG A 640 22.23 -10.11 -23.71
N VAL A 641 23.21 -9.48 -24.35
CA VAL A 641 23.14 -8.07 -24.74
C VAL A 641 23.32 -7.97 -26.25
N LYS A 642 22.42 -7.24 -26.91
CA LYS A 642 22.46 -7.00 -28.36
C LYS A 642 22.41 -5.51 -28.65
N PRO A 643 22.98 -5.02 -29.76
CA PRO A 643 22.71 -3.67 -30.24
C PRO A 643 21.20 -3.49 -30.49
N HIS A 644 20.67 -2.33 -30.11
CA HIS A 644 19.30 -1.91 -30.39
C HIS A 644 19.30 -0.78 -31.43
N ASP A 645 18.36 -0.79 -32.39
CA ASP A 645 18.28 0.26 -33.40
C ASP A 645 17.70 1.54 -32.77
N ALA A 646 18.47 2.61 -32.80
CA ALA A 646 18.05 3.93 -32.32
C ALA A 646 16.79 4.47 -33.03
N ARG A 647 16.50 3.99 -34.25
CA ARG A 647 15.31 4.36 -35.03
C ARG A 647 14.03 3.69 -34.53
N ALA A 648 14.14 2.64 -33.71
CA ALA A 648 13.02 1.95 -33.09
C ALA A 648 12.62 2.52 -31.72
N VAL A 649 13.39 3.49 -31.20
CA VAL A 649 13.05 4.25 -29.99
C VAL A 649 11.96 5.26 -30.36
N PRO A 650 10.87 5.44 -29.57
CA PRO A 650 9.71 6.29 -29.91
C PRO A 650 10.06 7.72 -30.35
N ALA A 651 11.23 8.19 -29.97
CA ALA A 651 11.80 9.44 -30.40
C ALA A 651 12.62 9.24 -31.71
N ALA A 652 11.97 9.40 -32.87
CA ALA A 652 12.60 9.21 -34.17
C ALA A 652 13.73 10.23 -34.44
N GLY A 653 15.00 9.78 -34.48
CA GLY A 653 16.12 10.55 -35.04
C GLY A 653 17.16 11.12 -34.07
N HIS A 654 17.15 10.72 -32.79
CA HIS A 654 18.10 11.25 -31.81
C HIS A 654 19.47 10.54 -31.87
N THR A 655 20.55 11.32 -31.89
CA THR A 655 21.92 10.79 -31.86
C THR A 655 22.43 10.69 -30.42
N VAL A 656 23.19 9.63 -30.11
CA VAL A 656 23.80 9.39 -28.79
C VAL A 656 24.54 10.62 -28.24
N ALA A 657 25.12 11.45 -29.10
CA ALA A 657 25.86 12.65 -28.71
C ALA A 657 25.00 13.73 -28.02
N ARG A 658 23.68 13.72 -28.23
CA ARG A 658 22.78 14.76 -27.71
C ARG A 658 22.31 14.49 -26.27
N PHE A 659 22.28 13.22 -25.84
CA PHE A 659 21.92 12.81 -24.47
C PHE A 659 22.97 13.16 -23.42
N HIS A 660 24.20 13.47 -23.83
CA HIS A 660 25.31 13.69 -22.90
C HIS A 660 26.17 14.88 -23.33
N ARG A 661 25.83 16.08 -22.83
CA ARG A 661 26.51 17.36 -23.16
C ARG A 661 27.90 17.54 -22.50
N ARG A 662 28.37 16.57 -21.71
CA ARG A 662 29.72 16.52 -21.11
C ARG A 662 30.47 15.27 -21.59
N ARG A 663 31.81 15.23 -21.55
CA ARG A 663 32.52 13.95 -21.78
C ARG A 663 32.33 13.04 -20.56
N THR A 664 31.97 11.77 -20.78
CA THR A 664 31.98 10.76 -19.71
C THR A 664 33.42 10.61 -19.19
N ARG A 665 33.58 10.23 -17.92
CA ARG A 665 34.89 10.01 -17.29
C ARG A 665 35.73 8.92 -17.99
N VAL A 666 35.04 8.04 -18.73
CA VAL A 666 35.59 6.87 -19.42
C VAL A 666 35.88 7.13 -20.90
N GLY A 667 35.24 8.13 -21.53
CA GLY A 667 35.51 8.56 -22.91
C GLY A 667 34.91 7.68 -24.03
N ALA A 668 34.17 6.61 -23.70
CA ALA A 668 33.51 5.75 -24.69
C ALA A 668 32.18 6.36 -25.17
N PRO A 669 31.82 6.21 -26.47
CA PRO A 669 30.51 6.62 -26.97
C PRO A 669 29.40 5.78 -26.33
N GLY A 670 28.24 6.38 -26.09
CA GLY A 670 27.06 5.67 -25.61
C GLY A 670 26.53 4.68 -26.65
N GLN A 671 25.79 3.67 -26.19
CA GLN A 671 25.28 2.59 -27.01
C GLN A 671 23.79 2.37 -26.76
N TRP A 672 23.06 2.07 -27.83
CA TRP A 672 21.69 1.58 -27.74
C TRP A 672 21.72 0.07 -27.64
N LEU A 673 21.10 -0.47 -26.60
CA LEU A 673 21.24 -1.88 -26.22
C LEU A 673 19.88 -2.50 -25.92
N ARG A 674 19.76 -3.79 -26.24
CA ARG A 674 18.67 -4.67 -25.82
C ARG A 674 19.25 -5.73 -24.89
N ILE A 675 18.63 -5.92 -23.73
CA ILE A 675 19.06 -6.86 -22.70
C ILE A 675 17.99 -7.95 -22.56
N MET A 676 18.41 -9.20 -22.71
CA MET A 676 17.60 -10.37 -22.38
C MET A 676 18.09 -10.94 -21.04
N LEU A 677 17.19 -11.00 -20.07
CA LEU A 677 17.45 -11.49 -18.72
C LEU A 677 16.97 -12.94 -18.53
N PRO A 678 17.64 -13.71 -17.65
CA PRO A 678 17.25 -15.09 -17.34
C PRO A 678 15.98 -15.17 -16.48
N VAL A 679 15.65 -14.09 -15.77
CA VAL A 679 14.47 -13.96 -14.90
C VAL A 679 13.76 -12.65 -15.24
N ALA A 680 12.44 -12.61 -15.07
CA ALA A 680 11.68 -11.38 -15.23
C ALA A 680 12.02 -10.44 -14.07
N LEU A 681 12.26 -9.17 -14.37
CA LEU A 681 12.37 -8.10 -13.38
C LEU A 681 11.14 -7.22 -13.46
N ASN A 682 10.71 -6.67 -12.33
CA ASN A 682 9.79 -5.54 -12.32
C ASN A 682 10.61 -4.25 -12.34
N GLY A 683 10.39 -3.41 -13.35
CA GLY A 683 11.11 -2.15 -13.55
C GLY A 683 10.94 -1.15 -12.40
N PRO A 684 11.64 0.00 -12.41
CA PRO A 684 12.50 0.48 -13.49
C PRO A 684 13.91 -0.12 -13.52
N LEU A 685 14.45 -0.30 -14.73
CA LEU A 685 15.81 -0.80 -14.98
C LEU A 685 16.69 0.32 -15.54
N ALA A 686 17.69 0.76 -14.77
CA ALA A 686 18.67 1.75 -15.21
C ALA A 686 20.10 1.26 -14.87
N LEU A 687 20.99 1.24 -15.87
CA LEU A 687 22.34 0.67 -15.78
C LEU A 687 23.38 1.59 -16.42
N GLY A 688 24.64 1.44 -16.01
CA GLY A 688 25.77 2.17 -16.57
C GLY A 688 26.09 3.48 -15.85
N ALA A 689 26.93 4.30 -16.50
CA ALA A 689 27.31 5.61 -15.98
C ALA A 689 26.12 6.57 -15.98
N ASP A 690 26.01 7.36 -14.91
CA ASP A 690 24.97 8.39 -14.72
C ASP A 690 23.52 7.86 -14.77
N CYS A 691 23.33 6.56 -14.52
CA CYS A 691 22.00 5.94 -14.47
C CYS A 691 21.06 6.48 -13.38
N HIS A 692 21.62 7.06 -12.30
CA HIS A 692 20.84 7.80 -11.30
C HIS A 692 20.18 9.07 -11.85
N PHE A 693 20.53 9.50 -13.05
CA PHE A 693 19.99 10.68 -13.73
C PHE A 693 19.27 10.32 -15.04
N GLY A 694 18.93 9.04 -15.24
CA GLY A 694 18.13 8.60 -16.38
C GLY A 694 18.93 8.26 -17.65
N LEU A 695 20.26 8.12 -17.57
CA LEU A 695 21.08 7.55 -18.65
C LEU A 695 21.19 6.02 -18.55
N GLY A 696 21.25 5.31 -19.67
CA GLY A 696 21.14 3.85 -19.69
C GLY A 696 19.86 3.34 -19.03
N LEU A 697 18.75 4.04 -19.27
CA LEU A 697 17.41 3.65 -18.84
C LEU A 697 16.83 2.66 -19.83
N PHE A 698 16.17 1.60 -19.35
CA PHE A 698 15.57 0.55 -20.16
C PHE A 698 14.08 0.41 -19.83
N GLY A 699 13.25 0.23 -20.86
CA GLY A 699 11.84 -0.12 -20.75
C GLY A 699 11.63 -1.60 -21.08
N PRO A 700 10.63 -2.27 -20.47
CA PRO A 700 10.30 -3.64 -20.81
C PRO A 700 9.72 -3.69 -22.23
N GLU A 701 10.12 -4.69 -23.00
CA GLU A 701 9.44 -5.01 -24.26
C GLU A 701 8.48 -6.16 -23.97
N ASP A 702 7.19 -5.95 -24.29
CA ASP A 702 6.22 -7.03 -24.25
C ASP A 702 6.75 -8.23 -25.06
N ALA A 703 6.59 -9.44 -24.53
CA ALA A 703 6.67 -10.66 -25.32
C ALA A 703 5.50 -10.65 -26.31
N ALA A 704 5.69 -9.88 -27.39
CA ALA A 704 4.87 -9.70 -28.58
C ALA A 704 3.34 -9.83 -28.41
N LYS A 705 2.64 -8.74 -28.73
CA LYS A 705 1.58 -8.83 -29.74
C LYS A 705 2.20 -9.43 -31.01
N GLU A 706 2.19 -10.74 -31.13
CA GLU A 706 2.30 -11.49 -32.39
C GLU A 706 0.93 -12.06 -32.74
#